data_AF-A0A8H3AR78-F1
#
_entry.id   AF-A0A8H3AR78-F1
#
_cell.length_a   1.000
_cell.length_b   1.000
_cell.length_c   1.000
_cell.angle_alpha   90.00
_cell.angle_beta   90.00
_cell.angle_gamma   90.00
#
_symmetry.space_group_name_H-M   'P 1'
#
loop_
_entity.id
_entity.type
_entity.pdbx_description
1 polymer ?
#
loop_
_entity_poly.entity_id
_entity_poly.type
_entity_poly.pdbx_seq_one_letter_code
_entity_poly.pdbx_strand_id
1 'polypeptide(L)'
;MSRIYTSPLWSGALGTTNDITKLVQVNRIGQDIYEEAGLGGSADIFSGKYLKEDGGMVKVAIKSIRAFNLDKDTNTQINRLEKKLARELEIWRNLSGGTNIIELLGIMTGIGPLPSFVCELCPWNLQDMADTLRGLSYMHGLGSGPIAHGDIKLSNILVKSDETALICDFGRSRQPNDLPNEVILSGSSPFAGTVRYMSPELLVPTSARPSPAADMWAYGCVALEILCRIHPYNETTSDVVVAELIRSGRLPSDRPSGPRGSLINDTLWSVLSSCWQAQEWRPTAQGFLEELNRMVHSGEVPSSPIPMDLFTTVDNEPIPPWPREIKDLNDQIKTNTLVVRSRSLRSTVWKARTVDNQPIVVKVPRLNASLDNHTRHDHLEIVFRKVASGRHGVHHRNIIDFLGITSGFSPHEGLVFEACYQWTLAEYRKKRIVVQEEYTRSTDPYPTSHSLVMCDILEGLNYMHGYPIPIAHGDLTPDNISIDDSGRAKISLMSFGRILAALPPDAAVTATVESVLSFRWMSPELITSNRPQPTTESDMWTFGCVCFWLLTLQGPYDSIGRDDLAGVEIMRGHSPATLSHVYRRDSWTTNGLWNLIAQCWRQSPLQRPSATEFMKLLMRLEGRKIDWLPLTVTDLAGKVRFEASERQDGKQIASYMSVWRRFGHTSPEVLEEVHTKMALYEATYPPKWYSKSARVVIKAAVGFEPKTNAVEALYSTIQHEVALMSQIDHPCIHKMLGIDSSPTHTHLPDMVFEPLSQVTFQLLLSQSKTDYTESVQILRDVASAITYLHEHAGGNITHGDIQPTNIFISPTGSAKLANFTCAFQYTSSQSTSTRQWSEAVSTPVQPSLYISPESRSPFAFPTLAGDVWSFGMVILSTFSAHFRSIDPEHYTLGLARGVVPLDLEEVTRDCDVRVLPLLRELLVLEPASRPVMSSVLSRLFHLA
;
A
#
# COMPACT_ATOMS: atom_id res chain seq x y z
N MET A 1 33.54 -11.69 21.37
CA MET A 1 34.29 -12.86 20.87
C MET A 1 34.40 -12.75 19.36
N SER A 2 35.63 -12.71 18.88
CA SER A 2 36.06 -12.53 17.49
C SER A 2 35.66 -13.72 16.60
N ARG A 3 34.70 -13.53 15.69
CA ARG A 3 34.64 -14.33 14.46
C ARG A 3 35.51 -13.62 13.42
N ILE A 4 36.72 -14.12 13.22
CA ILE A 4 37.53 -13.80 12.06
C ILE A 4 36.73 -14.31 10.84
N TYR A 5 36.26 -13.42 9.99
CA TYR A 5 35.51 -13.76 8.78
C TYR A 5 36.44 -14.45 7.78
N THR A 6 36.34 -15.78 7.68
CA THR A 6 37.01 -16.58 6.64
C THR A 6 36.02 -16.92 5.53
N SER A 7 35.42 -15.91 4.88
CA SER A 7 34.69 -16.12 3.63
C SER A 7 35.70 -16.26 2.48
N PRO A 8 35.71 -17.37 1.72
CA PRO A 8 36.64 -17.56 0.60
C PRO A 8 36.41 -16.58 -0.57
N LEU A 9 35.24 -15.93 -0.63
CA LEU A 9 34.95 -14.86 -1.60
C LEU A 9 35.66 -13.54 -1.23
N TRP A 10 35.91 -13.34 0.06
CA TRP A 10 36.48 -12.12 0.63
C TRP A 10 38.02 -12.15 0.67
N SER A 11 38.62 -13.33 0.85
CA SER A 11 40.08 -13.51 0.93
C SER A 11 40.83 -13.20 -0.36
N GLY A 12 40.19 -13.33 -1.53
CA GLY A 12 40.78 -12.97 -2.82
C GLY A 12 40.85 -11.46 -3.08
N ALA A 13 39.85 -10.69 -2.63
CA ALA A 13 39.79 -9.24 -2.78
C ALA A 13 40.69 -8.49 -1.78
N LEU A 14 40.90 -9.07 -0.59
CA LEU A 14 41.73 -8.50 0.48
C LEU A 14 43.24 -8.56 0.26
N GLY A 15 43.73 -9.38 -0.68
CA GLY A 15 45.16 -9.74 -0.77
C GLY A 15 46.16 -8.59 -0.97
N THR A 16 45.69 -7.36 -1.14
CA THR A 16 46.52 -6.15 -1.34
C THR A 16 46.03 -4.89 -0.61
N THR A 17 44.90 -4.93 0.12
CA THR A 17 44.36 -3.73 0.82
C THR A 17 44.68 -3.79 2.31
N ASN A 18 45.26 -2.72 2.86
CA ASN A 18 45.68 -2.68 4.26
C ASN A 18 44.47 -2.70 5.22
N ASP A 19 44.43 -3.70 6.10
CA ASP A 19 43.57 -3.68 7.29
C ASP A 19 44.17 -2.72 8.33
N ILE A 20 43.56 -1.55 8.46
CA ILE A 20 44.01 -0.48 9.34
C ILE A 20 43.20 -0.45 10.64
N THR A 21 42.47 -1.52 10.99
CA THR A 21 41.59 -1.57 12.18
C THR A 21 42.32 -1.13 13.46
N LYS A 22 43.59 -1.49 13.63
CA LYS A 22 44.38 -1.12 14.82
C LYS A 22 44.91 0.31 14.82
N LEU A 23 44.89 0.98 13.67
CA LEU A 23 45.42 2.33 13.45
C LEU A 23 44.32 3.39 13.41
N VAL A 24 43.05 2.97 13.35
CA VAL A 24 41.88 3.85 13.35
C VAL A 24 41.25 3.89 14.73
N GLN A 25 41.21 5.09 15.32
CA GLN A 25 40.44 5.38 16.51
C GLN A 25 39.10 6.00 16.10
N VAL A 26 38.03 5.22 16.20
CA VAL A 26 36.66 5.72 15.97
C VAL A 26 36.25 6.60 17.14
N ASN A 27 35.68 7.77 16.86
CA ASN A 27 35.18 8.66 17.91
C ASN A 27 33.96 8.01 18.58
N ARG A 28 34.00 7.87 19.92
CA ARG A 28 32.94 7.22 20.70
C ARG A 28 32.21 8.23 21.58
N ILE A 29 30.88 8.19 21.56
CA ILE A 29 29.99 9.02 22.39
C ILE A 29 29.46 8.22 23.61
N GLY A 30 29.64 6.90 23.61
CA GLY A 30 29.28 6.03 24.72
C GLY A 30 29.71 4.59 24.50
N GLN A 31 29.19 3.66 25.30
CA GLN A 31 29.51 2.24 25.19
C GLN A 31 28.93 1.68 23.89
N ASP A 32 29.79 1.44 22.90
CA ASP A 32 29.45 1.02 21.52
C ASP A 32 28.63 2.04 20.70
N ILE A 33 28.77 3.32 21.03
CA ILE A 33 28.15 4.44 20.29
C ILE A 33 29.25 5.23 19.61
N TYR A 34 29.17 5.36 18.28
CA TYR A 34 30.13 6.08 17.46
C TYR A 34 29.55 7.42 16.99
N GLU A 35 30.41 8.42 16.88
CA GLU A 35 30.03 9.74 16.34
C GLU A 35 29.76 9.61 14.83
N GLU A 36 28.56 10.06 14.41
CA GLU A 36 28.13 10.02 13.02
C GLU A 36 28.68 11.24 12.26
N ALA A 37 29.34 11.00 11.13
CA ALA A 37 29.85 12.04 10.23
C ALA A 37 28.92 12.33 9.04
N GLY A 38 27.92 11.46 8.82
CA GLY A 38 26.92 11.57 7.76
C GLY A 38 26.13 10.27 7.58
N LEU A 39 25.11 10.28 6.71
CA LEU A 39 24.43 9.04 6.32
C LEU A 39 24.36 8.91 4.79
N GLY A 40 24.46 7.67 4.31
CA GLY A 40 24.21 7.29 2.92
C GLY A 40 22.92 6.46 2.80
N GLY A 41 22.45 6.26 1.57
CA GLY A 41 21.25 5.46 1.29
C GLY A 41 21.37 4.00 1.76
N SER A 42 22.59 3.44 1.74
CA SER A 42 22.88 2.03 2.08
C SER A 42 23.92 1.84 3.19
N ALA A 43 24.46 2.94 3.76
CA ALA A 43 25.55 2.89 4.73
C ALA A 43 25.42 4.01 5.79
N ASP A 44 25.91 3.74 7.00
CA ASP A 44 26.17 4.74 8.04
C ASP A 44 27.62 5.23 7.92
N ILE A 45 27.87 6.55 8.07
CA ILE A 45 29.23 7.12 8.03
C ILE A 45 29.62 7.59 9.43
N PHE A 46 30.72 7.08 9.97
CA PHE A 46 31.24 7.48 11.28
C PHE A 46 32.52 8.32 11.16
N SER A 47 32.78 9.18 12.15
CA SER A 47 34.03 9.93 12.25
C SER A 47 35.08 9.15 13.06
N GLY A 48 36.34 9.37 12.72
CA GLY A 48 37.47 8.84 13.49
C GLY A 48 38.76 9.57 13.20
N LYS A 49 39.84 9.06 13.78
CA LYS A 49 41.21 9.49 13.53
C LYS A 49 42.06 8.30 13.11
N TYR A 50 42.82 8.45 12.03
CA TYR A 50 43.75 7.45 11.53
C TYR A 50 45.19 7.91 11.77
N LEU A 51 45.97 7.05 12.43
CA LEU A 51 47.40 7.24 12.63
C LEU A 51 48.15 6.66 11.43
N LYS A 52 48.73 7.54 10.61
CA LYS A 52 49.57 7.17 9.46
C LYS A 52 50.89 6.55 9.94
N GLU A 53 51.52 5.77 9.06
CA GLU A 53 52.80 5.12 9.33
C GLU A 53 53.96 6.11 9.58
N ASP A 54 53.84 7.34 9.06
CA ASP A 54 54.78 8.44 9.27
C ASP A 54 54.58 9.19 10.60
N GLY A 55 53.61 8.77 11.42
CA GLY A 55 53.25 9.39 12.70
C GLY A 55 52.25 10.55 12.59
N GLY A 56 51.80 10.91 11.39
CA GLY A 56 50.76 11.92 11.17
C GLY A 56 49.36 11.42 11.54
N MET A 57 48.51 12.30 12.10
CA MET A 57 47.12 11.96 12.44
C MET A 57 46.16 12.63 11.46
N VAL A 58 45.28 11.85 10.83
CA VAL A 58 44.30 12.34 9.84
C VAL A 58 42.89 12.05 10.31
N LYS A 59 41.97 13.02 10.15
CA LYS A 59 40.54 12.78 10.40
C LYS A 59 39.98 11.91 9.28
N VAL A 60 39.25 10.86 9.64
CA VAL A 60 38.73 9.87 8.67
C VAL A 60 37.23 9.69 8.78
N ALA A 61 36.62 9.43 7.63
CA ALA A 61 35.26 8.97 7.47
C ALA A 61 35.24 7.45 7.29
N ILE A 62 34.37 6.78 8.04
CA ILE A 62 34.27 5.32 8.09
C ILE A 62 32.88 4.91 7.58
N LYS A 63 32.82 4.38 6.36
CA LYS A 63 31.58 3.94 5.70
C LYS A 63 31.25 2.50 6.11
N SER A 64 30.21 2.33 6.91
CA SER A 64 29.71 1.03 7.37
C SER A 64 28.39 0.66 6.68
N ILE A 65 28.39 -0.43 5.91
CA ILE A 65 27.20 -0.86 5.16
C ILE A 65 26.14 -1.40 6.13
N ARG A 66 24.89 -0.93 5.97
CA ARG A 66 23.76 -1.39 6.79
C ARG A 66 23.30 -2.77 6.33
N ALA A 67 23.28 -3.73 7.25
CA ALA A 67 22.61 -5.02 7.06
C ALA A 67 21.13 -4.90 7.49
N PHE A 68 20.26 -4.43 6.60
CA PHE A 68 18.82 -4.34 6.89
C PHE A 68 18.17 -5.73 6.90
N ASN A 69 17.34 -6.02 7.92
CA ASN A 69 16.49 -7.22 8.06
C ASN A 69 17.18 -8.56 7.75
N LEU A 70 18.07 -8.99 8.65
CA LEU A 70 18.54 -10.38 8.68
C LEU A 70 17.45 -11.31 9.23
N ASP A 71 16.42 -11.61 8.43
CA ASP A 71 15.45 -12.68 8.74
C ASP A 71 15.43 -13.76 7.65
N LYS A 72 15.44 -15.00 8.14
CA LYS A 72 15.27 -16.34 7.52
C LYS A 72 16.28 -16.86 6.48
N ASP A 73 17.12 -16.04 5.80
CA ASP A 73 18.21 -16.59 4.95
C ASP A 73 19.50 -15.73 4.95
N THR A 74 20.15 -15.71 6.12
CA THR A 74 21.29 -14.86 6.49
C THR A 74 22.48 -15.01 5.54
N ASN A 75 22.74 -16.22 5.04
CA ASN A 75 23.94 -16.50 4.24
C ASN A 75 23.80 -15.98 2.80
N THR A 76 22.63 -16.12 2.18
CA THR A 76 22.42 -15.68 0.79
C THR A 76 22.46 -14.15 0.67
N GLN A 77 21.92 -13.43 1.65
CA GLN A 77 21.97 -11.97 1.69
C GLN A 77 23.37 -11.44 1.99
N ILE A 78 24.08 -12.03 2.96
CA ILE A 78 25.47 -11.67 3.27
C ILE A 78 26.35 -11.88 2.03
N ASN A 79 26.22 -13.01 1.33
CA ASN A 79 26.97 -13.27 0.10
C ASN A 79 26.69 -12.24 -1.01
N ARG A 80 25.46 -11.74 -1.13
CA ARG A 80 25.11 -10.66 -2.08
C ARG A 80 25.76 -9.33 -1.69
N LEU A 81 25.76 -8.99 -0.40
CA LEU A 81 26.39 -7.77 0.11
C LEU A 81 27.92 -7.83 0.00
N GLU A 82 28.53 -8.98 0.28
CA GLU A 82 29.97 -9.22 0.09
C GLU A 82 30.39 -9.03 -1.38
N LYS A 83 29.61 -9.55 -2.34
CA LYS A 83 29.87 -9.33 -3.77
C LYS A 83 29.78 -7.85 -4.18
N LYS A 84 28.83 -7.09 -3.61
CA LYS A 84 28.73 -5.64 -3.85
C LYS A 84 29.94 -4.90 -3.30
N LEU A 85 30.34 -5.23 -2.07
CA LEU A 85 31.47 -4.63 -1.38
C LEU A 85 32.80 -4.92 -2.11
N ALA A 86 32.99 -6.16 -2.57
CA ALA A 86 34.17 -6.55 -3.35
C ALA A 86 34.30 -5.77 -4.66
N ARG A 87 33.18 -5.57 -5.37
CA ARG A 87 33.17 -4.78 -6.61
C ARG A 87 33.47 -3.31 -6.36
N GLU A 88 32.84 -2.70 -5.35
CA GLU A 88 33.11 -1.29 -5.00
C GLU A 88 34.59 -1.10 -4.63
N LEU A 89 35.17 -2.04 -3.89
CA LEU A 89 36.60 -2.05 -3.55
C LEU A 89 37.50 -2.17 -4.78
N GLU A 90 37.16 -3.05 -5.73
CA GLU A 90 37.92 -3.22 -6.98
C GLU A 90 37.91 -1.97 -7.85
N ILE A 91 36.74 -1.32 -8.00
CA ILE A 91 36.62 -0.05 -8.72
C ILE A 91 37.47 1.02 -8.03
N TRP A 92 37.37 1.14 -6.70
CA TRP A 92 38.12 2.14 -5.95
C TRP A 92 39.64 1.94 -6.09
N ARG A 93 40.10 0.68 -6.12
CA ARG A 93 41.51 0.34 -6.38
C ARG A 93 41.96 0.74 -7.78
N ASN A 94 41.13 0.49 -8.79
CA ASN A 94 41.44 0.86 -10.17
C ASN A 94 41.50 2.38 -10.39
N LEU A 95 40.90 3.15 -9.47
CA LEU A 95 40.91 4.61 -9.46
C LEU A 95 41.99 5.20 -8.52
N SER A 96 42.77 4.37 -7.85
CA SER A 96 43.78 4.81 -6.89
C SER A 96 44.88 5.65 -7.55
N GLY A 97 45.27 6.75 -6.91
CA GLY A 97 46.22 7.73 -7.46
C GLY A 97 45.63 8.64 -8.55
N GLY A 98 44.32 8.56 -8.81
CA GLY A 98 43.61 9.41 -9.76
C GLY A 98 43.43 10.85 -9.30
N THR A 99 43.48 11.78 -10.25
CA THR A 99 43.21 13.21 -9.99
C THR A 99 41.75 13.40 -9.60
N ASN A 100 41.47 14.16 -8.54
CA ASN A 100 40.12 14.52 -8.07
C ASN A 100 39.21 13.31 -7.71
N ILE A 101 39.80 12.19 -7.28
CA ILE A 101 39.12 11.01 -6.75
C ILE A 101 39.47 10.87 -5.26
N ILE A 102 38.48 10.56 -4.40
CA ILE A 102 38.76 10.30 -2.97
C ILE A 102 39.64 9.06 -2.80
N GLU A 103 40.67 9.15 -1.96
CA GLU A 103 41.58 8.03 -1.69
C GLU A 103 40.99 7.08 -0.63
N LEU A 104 41.08 5.77 -0.89
CA LEU A 104 40.80 4.73 0.09
C LEU A 104 42.04 4.49 0.95
N LEU A 105 41.99 4.89 2.23
CA LEU A 105 43.11 4.74 3.18
C LEU A 105 43.27 3.29 3.64
N GLY A 106 42.17 2.55 3.69
CA GLY A 106 42.17 1.13 4.06
C GLY A 106 40.78 0.67 4.48
N ILE A 107 40.74 -0.54 5.03
CA ILE A 107 39.52 -1.13 5.57
C ILE A 107 39.63 -1.30 7.07
N MET A 108 38.49 -1.32 7.76
CA MET A 108 38.44 -1.66 9.17
C MET A 108 37.30 -2.62 9.50
N THR A 109 37.47 -3.38 10.58
CA THR A 109 36.48 -4.32 11.11
C THR A 109 36.05 -3.93 12.53
N GLY A 110 34.88 -4.41 12.98
CA GLY A 110 34.43 -4.24 14.37
C GLY A 110 33.36 -3.18 14.63
N ILE A 111 32.94 -2.39 13.64
CA ILE A 111 31.80 -1.45 13.76
C ILE A 111 30.48 -2.09 13.30
N GLY A 112 30.53 -3.14 12.48
CA GLY A 112 29.37 -3.84 11.95
C GLY A 112 29.70 -5.26 11.48
N PRO A 113 28.72 -5.98 10.90
CA PRO A 113 28.88 -7.36 10.45
C PRO A 113 29.72 -7.48 9.16
N LEU A 114 29.99 -6.36 8.46
CA LEU A 114 30.81 -6.31 7.26
C LEU A 114 31.97 -5.32 7.47
N PRO A 115 33.10 -5.49 6.76
CA PRO A 115 34.19 -4.53 6.76
C PRO A 115 33.73 -3.14 6.29
N SER A 116 34.25 -2.11 6.95
CA SER A 116 33.93 -0.70 6.67
C SER A 116 35.09 -0.05 5.91
N PHE A 117 34.76 0.82 4.95
CA PHE A 117 35.77 1.56 4.19
C PHE A 117 36.19 2.83 4.91
N VAL A 118 37.49 3.15 4.90
CA VAL A 118 38.05 4.31 5.59
C VAL A 118 38.68 5.26 4.57
N CYS A 119 38.24 6.51 4.55
CA CYS A 119 38.78 7.56 3.69
C CYS A 119 38.98 8.85 4.49
N GLU A 120 39.66 9.84 3.91
CA GLU A 120 39.84 11.15 4.54
C GLU A 120 38.48 11.84 4.76
N LEU A 121 38.29 12.48 5.92
CA LEU A 121 37.08 13.25 6.22
C LEU A 121 37.19 14.65 5.60
N CYS A 122 36.34 14.94 4.62
CA CYS A 122 36.29 16.22 3.90
C CYS A 122 35.13 17.10 4.40
N PRO A 123 35.37 18.32 4.92
CA PRO A 123 34.33 19.09 5.61
C PRO A 123 33.47 20.02 4.72
N TRP A 124 33.88 20.34 3.49
CA TRP A 124 33.34 21.51 2.76
C TRP A 124 32.45 21.15 1.55
N ASN A 125 31.65 22.13 1.10
CA ASN A 125 30.81 22.06 -0.11
C ASN A 125 31.55 22.62 -1.34
N LEU A 126 31.24 22.08 -2.53
CA LEU A 126 31.89 22.42 -3.81
C LEU A 126 31.75 23.89 -4.22
N GLN A 127 32.89 24.52 -4.53
CA GLN A 127 32.98 25.89 -5.05
C GLN A 127 33.55 25.99 -6.48
N ASP A 128 34.14 24.91 -7.03
CA ASP A 128 34.66 24.88 -8.41
C ASP A 128 34.10 23.69 -9.21
N MET A 129 33.70 23.94 -10.45
CA MET A 129 33.16 22.95 -11.39
C MET A 129 34.26 22.13 -12.08
N ALA A 130 35.49 22.66 -12.18
CA ALA A 130 36.56 22.07 -12.98
C ALA A 130 37.15 20.80 -12.37
N ASP A 131 37.28 20.74 -11.04
CA ASP A 131 37.79 19.56 -10.33
C ASP A 131 36.93 18.31 -10.55
N THR A 132 35.60 18.49 -10.55
CA THR A 132 34.68 17.36 -10.78
C THR A 132 34.82 16.84 -12.21
N LEU A 133 35.02 17.72 -13.20
CA LEU A 133 35.29 17.32 -14.59
C LEU A 133 36.63 16.62 -14.73
N ARG A 134 37.67 17.06 -14.01
CA ARG A 134 38.98 16.38 -13.98
C ARG A 134 38.82 14.95 -13.47
N GLY A 135 38.05 14.76 -12.39
CA GLY A 135 37.74 13.44 -11.84
C GLY A 135 36.97 12.55 -12.83
N LEU A 136 35.91 13.08 -13.46
CA LEU A 136 35.15 12.35 -14.47
C LEU A 136 36.00 12.02 -15.70
N SER A 137 36.81 12.96 -16.18
CA SER A 137 37.72 12.76 -17.32
C SER A 137 38.74 11.67 -17.02
N TYR A 138 39.25 11.59 -15.79
CA TYR A 138 40.13 10.51 -15.38
C TYR A 138 39.40 9.16 -15.39
N MET A 139 38.21 9.06 -14.77
CA MET A 139 37.42 7.82 -14.74
C MET A 139 37.03 7.32 -16.14
N HIS A 140 36.61 8.24 -17.01
CA HIS A 140 36.17 7.93 -18.38
C HIS A 140 37.35 7.62 -19.31
N GLY A 141 38.56 8.09 -18.99
CA GLY A 141 39.76 7.97 -19.83
C GLY A 141 40.71 6.82 -19.47
N LEU A 142 40.34 5.93 -18.54
CA LEU A 142 41.21 4.83 -18.13
C LEU A 142 41.51 3.86 -19.27
N GLY A 143 42.79 3.52 -19.46
CA GLY A 143 43.25 2.61 -20.52
C GLY A 143 42.76 1.16 -20.39
N SER A 144 42.26 0.77 -19.21
CA SER A 144 41.59 -0.52 -18.96
C SER A 144 40.12 -0.54 -19.39
N GLY A 145 39.59 0.59 -19.86
CA GLY A 145 38.19 0.80 -20.25
C GLY A 145 37.52 1.88 -19.39
N PRO A 146 36.56 2.64 -19.96
CA PRO A 146 35.91 3.74 -19.25
C PRO A 146 35.11 3.23 -18.05
N ILE A 147 35.31 3.84 -16.87
CA ILE A 147 34.49 3.58 -15.69
C ILE A 147 33.40 4.66 -15.61
N ALA A 148 32.13 4.26 -15.71
CA ALA A 148 31.01 5.15 -15.43
C ALA A 148 30.74 5.20 -13.92
N HIS A 149 30.59 6.40 -13.35
CA HIS A 149 30.31 6.58 -11.92
C HIS A 149 28.89 6.11 -11.55
N GLY A 150 27.89 6.57 -12.30
CA GLY A 150 26.49 6.10 -12.22
C GLY A 150 25.64 6.69 -11.09
N ASP A 151 26.19 7.58 -10.26
CA ASP A 151 25.47 8.32 -9.22
C ASP A 151 26.08 9.71 -8.95
N ILE A 152 26.44 10.44 -10.00
CA ILE A 152 26.98 11.81 -9.86
C ILE A 152 25.88 12.74 -9.33
N LYS A 153 26.17 13.39 -8.21
CA LYS A 153 25.33 14.38 -7.53
C LYS A 153 26.19 15.16 -6.54
N LEU A 154 25.69 16.31 -6.08
CA LEU A 154 26.48 17.20 -5.23
C LEU A 154 26.92 16.55 -3.90
N SER A 155 26.12 15.64 -3.32
CA SER A 155 26.49 14.93 -2.08
C SER A 155 27.60 13.89 -2.24
N ASN A 156 27.91 13.50 -3.47
CA ASN A 156 28.98 12.55 -3.79
C ASN A 156 30.25 13.27 -4.28
N ILE A 157 30.33 14.59 -4.07
CA ILE A 157 31.50 15.39 -4.34
C ILE A 157 31.94 16.05 -3.02
N LEU A 158 33.10 15.61 -2.53
CA LEU A 158 33.68 16.03 -1.26
C LEU A 158 34.70 17.13 -1.49
N VAL A 159 34.82 18.09 -0.56
CA VAL A 159 35.83 19.15 -0.69
C VAL A 159 36.79 19.14 0.49
N LYS A 160 38.08 19.11 0.18
CA LYS A 160 39.17 19.18 1.15
C LYS A 160 39.32 20.59 1.74
N SER A 161 40.11 20.72 2.80
CA SER A 161 40.42 22.02 3.41
C SER A 161 41.21 22.96 2.50
N ASP A 162 41.84 22.44 1.46
CA ASP A 162 42.55 23.22 0.43
C ASP A 162 41.66 23.54 -0.78
N GLU A 163 40.34 23.40 -0.62
CA GLU A 163 39.31 23.66 -1.65
C GLU A 163 39.30 22.68 -2.83
N THR A 164 40.13 21.64 -2.81
CA THR A 164 40.13 20.59 -3.85
C THR A 164 38.87 19.74 -3.76
N ALA A 165 38.16 19.58 -4.87
CA ALA A 165 37.00 18.69 -4.96
C ALA A 165 37.37 17.27 -5.38
N LEU A 166 36.75 16.29 -4.74
CA LEU A 166 36.98 14.86 -4.93
C LEU A 166 35.65 14.11 -5.13
N ILE A 167 35.56 13.28 -6.16
CA ILE A 167 34.43 12.37 -6.37
C ILE A 167 34.52 11.20 -5.38
N CYS A 168 33.39 10.83 -4.78
CA CYS A 168 33.27 9.70 -3.86
C CYS A 168 32.04 8.82 -4.14
N ASP A 169 31.95 7.68 -3.45
CA ASP A 169 30.84 6.70 -3.50
C ASP A 169 30.66 5.93 -4.82
N PHE A 170 31.54 4.94 -5.04
CA PHE A 170 31.58 4.12 -6.25
C PHE A 170 30.66 2.89 -6.23
N GLY A 171 29.71 2.79 -5.28
CA GLY A 171 28.87 1.60 -5.11
C GLY A 171 28.02 1.24 -6.33
N ARG A 172 27.79 2.21 -7.21
CA ARG A 172 27.01 2.09 -8.45
C ARG A 172 27.84 2.13 -9.73
N SER A 173 29.14 2.33 -9.61
CA SER A 173 30.02 2.45 -10.75
C SER A 173 30.12 1.13 -11.53
N ARG A 174 30.43 1.25 -12.82
CA ARG A 174 30.44 0.13 -13.77
C ARG A 174 31.57 0.22 -14.78
N GLN A 175 32.12 -0.95 -15.10
CA GLN A 175 33.03 -1.16 -16.23
C GLN A 175 32.27 -1.80 -17.42
N PRO A 176 32.79 -1.69 -18.66
CA PRO A 176 32.10 -2.19 -19.85
C PRO A 176 31.83 -3.71 -19.85
N ASN A 177 32.67 -4.48 -19.17
CA ASN A 177 32.60 -5.95 -19.11
C ASN A 177 31.82 -6.49 -17.91
N ASP A 178 31.25 -5.63 -17.06
CA ASP A 178 30.44 -6.07 -15.93
C ASP A 178 29.20 -6.82 -16.43
N LEU A 179 28.97 -8.02 -15.90
CA LEU A 179 27.81 -8.85 -16.24
C LEU A 179 26.50 -8.05 -16.06
N PRO A 180 25.61 -8.02 -17.06
CA PRO A 180 24.25 -7.58 -16.82
C PRO A 180 23.55 -8.65 -15.98
N ASN A 181 23.22 -8.35 -14.72
CA ASN A 181 21.92 -8.66 -14.12
C ASN A 181 21.91 -8.42 -12.60
N GLU A 182 20.68 -8.44 -12.06
CA GLU A 182 20.32 -8.24 -10.64
C GLU A 182 20.55 -6.81 -10.14
N VAL A 183 19.88 -5.83 -10.78
CA VAL A 183 19.28 -4.74 -9.99
C VAL A 183 18.17 -5.36 -9.14
N ILE A 184 18.56 -6.12 -8.11
CA ILE A 184 17.74 -6.26 -6.93
C ILE A 184 17.65 -4.84 -6.38
N LEU A 185 16.50 -4.23 -6.70
CA LEU A 185 15.71 -3.33 -5.88
C LEU A 185 16.07 -3.51 -4.40
N SER A 186 17.19 -2.96 -3.96
CA SER A 186 17.51 -2.87 -2.54
C SER A 186 16.67 -1.72 -2.00
N GLY A 187 15.45 -2.04 -1.59
CA GLY A 187 14.75 -1.42 -0.44
C GLY A 187 14.41 0.07 -0.46
N SER A 188 14.73 0.85 -1.49
CA SER A 188 14.33 2.25 -1.59
C SER A 188 14.26 2.66 -3.07
N SER A 189 13.04 2.89 -3.54
CA SER A 189 12.68 3.36 -4.89
C SER A 189 13.16 2.47 -6.07
N PRO A 190 12.32 2.22 -7.09
CA PRO A 190 12.75 1.62 -8.37
C PRO A 190 13.85 2.37 -9.10
N PHE A 191 13.98 3.64 -8.77
CA PHE A 191 14.98 4.52 -9.28
C PHE A 191 16.05 4.40 -8.22
N ALA A 192 16.84 3.33 -8.30
CA ALA A 192 18.09 3.34 -7.55
C ALA A 192 18.82 4.61 -8.03
N GLY A 193 19.05 5.57 -7.11
CA GLY A 193 19.67 6.87 -7.35
C GLY A 193 18.74 8.08 -7.17
N THR A 194 19.33 9.26 -7.22
CA THR A 194 18.60 10.52 -7.07
C THR A 194 17.99 10.89 -8.44
N VAL A 195 16.69 10.59 -8.66
CA VAL A 195 15.99 10.65 -9.97
C VAL A 195 16.29 11.91 -10.76
N ARG A 196 16.40 13.04 -10.06
CA ARG A 196 16.67 14.37 -10.60
C ARG A 196 17.98 14.52 -11.38
N TYR A 197 18.94 13.64 -11.15
CA TYR A 197 20.23 13.61 -11.84
C TYR A 197 20.30 12.47 -12.87
N MET A 198 19.28 11.60 -12.94
CA MET A 198 19.28 10.48 -13.88
C MET A 198 19.03 10.96 -15.30
N SER A 199 19.75 10.37 -16.24
CA SER A 199 19.49 10.53 -17.66
C SER A 199 18.28 9.68 -18.12
N PRO A 200 17.59 10.07 -19.21
CA PRO A 200 16.40 9.36 -19.70
C PRO A 200 16.63 7.86 -19.94
N GLU A 201 17.79 7.49 -20.47
CA GLU A 201 18.12 6.09 -20.77
C GLU A 201 18.27 5.19 -19.53
N LEU A 202 18.54 5.78 -18.36
CA LEU A 202 18.59 5.06 -17.08
C LEU A 202 17.19 4.78 -16.50
N LEU A 203 16.16 5.48 -16.97
CA LEU A 203 14.76 5.30 -16.54
C LEU A 203 14.00 4.20 -17.31
N VAL A 204 14.66 3.59 -18.31
CA VAL A 204 14.10 2.53 -19.15
C VAL A 204 14.58 1.15 -18.66
N PRO A 205 13.68 0.26 -18.21
CA PRO A 205 14.04 -1.00 -17.54
C PRO A 205 14.95 -1.94 -18.36
N THR A 206 14.87 -1.88 -19.68
CA THR A 206 15.60 -2.78 -20.60
C THR A 206 17.03 -2.30 -20.91
N SER A 207 17.39 -1.07 -20.57
CA SER A 207 18.65 -0.41 -20.97
C SER A 207 19.37 0.34 -19.84
N ALA A 208 18.95 0.17 -18.58
CA ALA A 208 19.46 0.90 -17.42
C ALA A 208 20.91 0.50 -17.02
N ARG A 209 21.90 0.88 -17.84
CA ARG A 209 23.33 0.76 -17.51
C ARG A 209 23.96 2.16 -17.42
N PRO A 210 24.63 2.49 -16.29
CA PRO A 210 25.46 3.68 -16.22
C PRO A 210 26.46 3.73 -17.37
N SER A 211 26.63 4.91 -17.96
CA SER A 211 27.60 5.17 -19.03
C SER A 211 28.27 6.52 -18.81
N PRO A 212 29.45 6.77 -19.41
CA PRO A 212 30.08 8.09 -19.38
C PRO A 212 29.13 9.21 -19.82
N ALA A 213 28.30 8.97 -20.83
CA ALA A 213 27.30 9.93 -21.29
C ALA A 213 26.17 10.17 -20.27
N ALA A 214 25.80 9.17 -19.47
CA ALA A 214 24.85 9.34 -18.37
C ALA A 214 25.45 10.17 -17.21
N ASP A 215 26.74 9.98 -16.91
CA ASP A 215 27.45 10.82 -15.94
C ASP A 215 27.50 12.28 -16.39
N MET A 216 27.63 12.55 -17.69
CA MET A 216 27.65 13.91 -18.23
C MET A 216 26.30 14.62 -18.16
N TRP A 217 25.19 13.89 -18.26
CA TRP A 217 23.86 14.43 -17.94
C TRP A 217 23.77 14.85 -16.47
N ALA A 218 24.18 13.94 -15.57
CA ALA A 218 24.18 14.17 -14.13
C ALA A 218 25.12 15.33 -13.74
N TYR A 219 26.28 15.43 -14.40
CA TYR A 219 27.20 16.55 -14.22
C TYR A 219 26.59 17.88 -14.66
N GLY A 220 25.86 17.93 -15.78
CA GLY A 220 25.13 19.13 -16.19
C GLY A 220 24.17 19.61 -15.10
N CYS A 221 23.43 18.68 -14.48
CA CYS A 221 22.57 18.97 -13.33
C CYS A 221 23.35 19.53 -12.13
N VAL A 222 24.50 18.93 -11.79
CA VAL A 222 25.39 19.39 -10.71
C VAL A 222 25.96 20.78 -11.01
N ALA A 223 26.42 21.02 -12.23
CA ALA A 223 26.98 22.31 -12.64
C ALA A 223 25.93 23.43 -12.58
N LEU A 224 24.69 23.16 -13.04
CA LEU A 224 23.56 24.07 -12.88
C LEU A 224 23.28 24.37 -11.39
N GLU A 225 23.28 23.34 -10.55
CA GLU A 225 23.03 23.47 -9.12
C GLU A 225 24.13 24.26 -8.41
N ILE A 226 25.40 24.09 -8.81
CA ILE A 226 26.53 24.86 -8.29
C ILE A 226 26.40 26.34 -8.68
N LEU A 227 26.16 26.62 -9.97
CA LEU A 227 26.13 27.98 -10.52
C LEU A 227 24.92 28.78 -10.04
N CYS A 228 23.75 28.15 -9.99
CA CYS A 228 22.49 28.86 -9.76
C CYS A 228 21.88 28.60 -8.38
N ARG A 229 22.40 27.62 -7.61
CA ARG A 229 21.81 27.18 -6.34
C ARG A 229 20.33 26.83 -6.51
N ILE A 230 20.00 26.24 -7.65
CA ILE A 230 18.68 25.75 -8.03
C ILE A 230 18.79 24.25 -8.21
N HIS A 231 17.98 23.51 -7.48
CA HIS A 231 17.93 22.06 -7.63
C HIS A 231 17.32 21.69 -9.00
N PRO A 232 17.84 20.69 -9.73
CA PRO A 232 17.21 20.16 -10.93
C PRO A 232 15.72 19.80 -10.71
N TYR A 233 14.85 20.24 -11.63
CA TYR A 233 13.39 20.10 -11.56
C TYR A 233 12.79 20.70 -10.28
N ASN A 234 13.17 21.95 -9.98
CA ASN A 234 12.76 22.65 -8.75
C ASN A 234 11.25 22.90 -8.64
N GLU A 235 10.48 22.70 -9.72
CA GLU A 235 9.04 22.96 -9.74
C GLU A 235 8.24 21.86 -9.00
N THR A 236 8.88 20.72 -8.69
CA THR A 236 8.23 19.58 -8.03
C THR A 236 9.14 18.91 -7.01
N THR A 237 8.59 18.47 -5.88
CA THR A 237 9.30 17.67 -4.86
C THR A 237 9.13 16.15 -5.06
N SER A 238 8.29 15.71 -5.99
CA SER A 238 8.03 14.29 -6.26
C SER A 238 9.01 13.72 -7.29
N ASP A 239 9.75 12.67 -6.92
CA ASP A 239 10.70 12.01 -7.82
C ASP A 239 10.00 11.25 -8.95
N VAL A 240 8.78 10.76 -8.72
CA VAL A 240 7.94 10.15 -9.76
C VAL A 240 7.56 11.17 -10.83
N VAL A 241 7.15 12.38 -10.42
CA VAL A 241 6.86 13.47 -11.37
C VAL A 241 8.13 13.82 -12.14
N VAL A 242 9.28 13.89 -11.47
CA VAL A 242 10.57 14.12 -12.15
C VAL A 242 10.89 13.01 -13.16
N ALA A 243 10.68 11.74 -12.81
CA ALA A 243 10.89 10.63 -13.74
C ALA A 243 10.00 10.75 -14.99
N GLU A 244 8.75 11.19 -14.82
CA GLU A 244 7.84 11.42 -15.94
C GLU A 244 8.24 12.63 -16.78
N LEU A 245 8.66 13.73 -16.14
CA LEU A 245 9.19 14.91 -16.82
C LEU A 245 10.41 14.54 -17.68
N ILE A 246 11.36 13.77 -17.13
CA ILE A 246 12.54 13.28 -17.86
C ILE A 246 12.09 12.41 -19.06
N ARG A 247 11.16 11.48 -18.86
CA ARG A 247 10.64 10.62 -19.95
C ARG A 247 9.94 11.41 -21.06
N SER A 248 9.27 12.50 -20.69
CA SER A 248 8.61 13.40 -21.65
C SER A 248 9.58 14.32 -22.39
N GLY A 249 10.88 14.26 -22.09
CA GLY A 249 11.90 15.10 -22.71
C GLY A 249 12.02 16.50 -22.11
N ARG A 250 11.43 16.74 -20.93
CA ARG A 250 11.59 18.00 -20.21
C ARG A 250 13.02 18.11 -19.67
N LEU A 251 13.66 19.26 -19.91
CA LEU A 251 15.01 19.53 -19.40
C LEU A 251 15.00 19.79 -17.87
N PRO A 252 16.14 19.61 -17.19
CA PRO A 252 16.26 19.85 -15.75
C PRO A 252 15.89 21.25 -15.25
N SER A 253 15.99 22.26 -16.11
CA SER A 253 15.55 23.63 -15.83
C SER A 253 15.46 24.39 -17.15
N ASP A 254 14.55 25.37 -17.22
CA ASP A 254 14.65 26.46 -18.19
C ASP A 254 15.87 27.35 -17.86
N ARG A 255 16.32 28.18 -18.81
CA ARG A 255 17.46 29.08 -18.57
C ARG A 255 17.18 29.98 -17.36
N PRO A 256 18.02 29.95 -16.31
CA PRO A 256 17.82 30.76 -15.12
C PRO A 256 17.77 32.26 -15.45
N SER A 257 16.87 33.00 -14.80
CA SER A 257 16.71 34.45 -14.94
C SER A 257 17.10 35.19 -13.65
N GLY A 258 17.29 36.51 -13.73
CA GLY A 258 17.66 37.34 -12.57
C GLY A 258 19.16 37.32 -12.23
N PRO A 259 19.55 37.80 -11.03
CA PRO A 259 20.97 37.98 -10.63
C PRO A 259 21.80 36.69 -10.66
N ARG A 260 21.17 35.52 -10.48
CA ARG A 260 21.84 34.22 -10.58
C ARG A 260 21.98 33.74 -12.03
N GLY A 261 21.05 34.12 -12.90
CA GLY A 261 21.11 33.83 -14.34
C GLY A 261 22.13 34.68 -15.09
N SER A 262 22.41 35.90 -14.62
CA SER A 262 23.46 36.76 -15.20
C SER A 262 24.89 36.20 -15.06
N LEU A 263 25.09 35.20 -14.20
CA LEU A 263 26.35 34.46 -14.07
C LEU A 263 26.57 33.43 -15.20
N ILE A 264 25.51 33.10 -15.96
CA ILE A 264 25.58 32.14 -17.06
C ILE A 264 25.40 32.88 -18.40
N ASN A 265 26.53 33.17 -19.04
CA ASN A 265 26.55 33.72 -20.40
C ASN A 265 26.01 32.71 -21.43
N ASP A 266 25.78 33.16 -22.66
CA ASP A 266 25.20 32.32 -23.73
C ASP A 266 26.06 31.10 -24.06
N THR A 267 27.38 31.26 -24.06
CA THR A 267 28.34 30.18 -24.34
C THR A 267 28.25 29.09 -23.28
N LEU A 268 28.33 29.45 -22.00
CA LEU A 268 28.26 28.51 -20.87
C LEU A 268 26.89 27.82 -20.80
N TRP A 269 25.80 28.55 -21.05
CA TRP A 269 24.46 27.94 -21.13
C TRP A 269 24.36 26.94 -22.27
N SER A 270 24.94 27.25 -23.43
CA SER A 270 24.97 26.32 -24.58
C SER A 270 25.72 25.04 -24.24
N VAL A 271 26.89 25.16 -23.60
CA VAL A 271 27.69 24.00 -23.19
C VAL A 271 26.97 23.17 -22.11
N LEU A 272 26.36 23.80 -21.11
CA LEU A 272 25.53 23.10 -20.10
C LEU A 272 24.33 22.41 -20.73
N SER A 273 23.63 23.08 -21.66
CA SER A 273 22.47 22.51 -22.35
C SER A 273 22.84 21.31 -23.21
N SER A 274 24.08 21.23 -23.69
CA SER A 274 24.57 20.07 -24.47
C SER A 274 24.65 18.79 -23.63
N CYS A 275 24.81 18.89 -22.30
CA CYS A 275 24.75 17.73 -21.39
C CYS A 275 23.37 17.04 -21.38
N TRP A 276 22.30 17.77 -21.72
CA TRP A 276 20.93 17.27 -21.65
C TRP A 276 20.35 16.90 -23.02
N GLN A 277 21.21 16.69 -24.02
CA GLN A 277 20.84 16.16 -25.33
C GLN A 277 20.72 14.63 -25.32
N ALA A 278 20.32 14.05 -26.47
CA ALA A 278 20.39 12.61 -26.70
C ALA A 278 21.82 12.09 -26.51
N GLN A 279 21.94 10.81 -26.11
CA GLN A 279 23.16 10.24 -25.52
C GLN A 279 24.42 10.44 -26.38
N GLU A 280 24.27 10.32 -27.69
CA GLU A 280 25.34 10.45 -28.69
C GLU A 280 25.83 11.89 -28.92
N TRP A 281 25.07 12.90 -28.48
CA TRP A 281 25.37 14.31 -28.67
C TRP A 281 25.92 14.99 -27.40
N ARG A 282 26.00 14.26 -26.28
CA ARG A 282 26.53 14.80 -25.03
C ARG A 282 28.06 14.95 -25.12
N PRO A 283 28.65 16.03 -24.56
CA PRO A 283 30.09 16.21 -24.55
C PRO A 283 30.76 15.13 -23.70
N THR A 284 32.02 14.79 -24.01
CA THR A 284 32.85 14.00 -23.10
C THR A 284 33.32 14.87 -21.94
N ALA A 285 33.65 14.26 -20.79
CA ALA A 285 34.18 15.02 -19.64
C ALA A 285 35.44 15.81 -20.01
N GLN A 286 36.34 15.21 -20.81
CA GLN A 286 37.53 15.89 -21.34
C GLN A 286 37.15 17.06 -22.26
N GLY A 287 36.24 16.86 -23.22
CA GLY A 287 35.84 17.91 -24.16
C GLY A 287 35.14 19.08 -23.46
N PHE A 288 34.30 18.80 -22.46
CA PHE A 288 33.70 19.84 -21.62
C PHE A 288 34.79 20.60 -20.87
N LEU A 289 35.74 19.90 -20.23
CA LEU A 289 36.83 20.51 -19.47
C LEU A 289 37.71 21.43 -20.34
N GLU A 290 38.05 21.00 -21.56
CA GLU A 290 38.80 21.81 -22.53
C GLU A 290 38.06 23.09 -22.91
N GLU A 291 36.76 22.99 -23.19
CA GLU A 291 35.93 24.15 -23.54
C GLU A 291 35.73 25.09 -22.33
N LEU A 292 35.53 24.55 -21.13
CA LEU A 292 35.46 25.33 -19.89
C LEU A 292 36.77 26.08 -19.64
N ASN A 293 37.90 25.40 -19.78
CA ASN A 293 39.21 26.05 -19.66
C ASN A 293 39.37 27.13 -20.73
N ARG A 294 38.99 26.88 -21.98
CA ARG A 294 39.03 27.90 -23.04
C ARG A 294 38.24 29.15 -22.66
N MET A 295 37.01 28.98 -22.17
CA MET A 295 36.14 30.08 -21.73
C MET A 295 36.73 30.86 -20.54
N VAL A 296 37.39 30.17 -19.61
CA VAL A 296 38.09 30.81 -18.47
C VAL A 296 39.31 31.59 -18.96
N HIS A 297 40.11 31.03 -19.87
CA HIS A 297 41.30 31.70 -20.41
C HIS A 297 40.94 32.91 -21.30
N SER A 298 39.81 32.85 -22.03
CA SER A 298 39.33 33.98 -22.83
C SER A 298 38.63 35.07 -22.02
N GLY A 299 38.38 34.83 -20.73
CA GLY A 299 37.66 35.75 -19.84
C GLY A 299 36.15 35.78 -20.09
N GLU A 300 35.60 34.85 -20.88
CA GLU A 300 34.16 34.70 -21.10
C GLU A 300 33.45 34.24 -19.81
N VAL A 301 34.11 33.37 -19.03
CA VAL A 301 33.65 32.90 -17.72
C VAL A 301 34.72 33.23 -16.68
N PRO A 302 34.38 33.79 -15.50
CA PRO A 302 35.37 34.08 -14.47
C PRO A 302 36.03 32.80 -13.94
N SER A 303 37.28 32.90 -13.50
CA SER A 303 38.07 31.78 -12.96
C SER A 303 37.48 31.15 -11.70
N SER A 304 36.61 31.89 -10.99
CA SER A 304 35.68 31.36 -9.99
C SER A 304 34.28 31.88 -10.31
N PRO A 305 33.35 31.03 -10.78
CA PRO A 305 32.02 31.44 -11.23
C PRO A 305 31.02 31.72 -10.10
N ILE A 306 31.46 31.72 -8.83
CA ILE A 306 30.60 31.88 -7.66
C ILE A 306 30.96 33.18 -6.93
N PRO A 307 30.11 34.23 -6.96
CA PRO A 307 30.28 35.37 -6.08
C PRO A 307 30.10 34.93 -4.62
N MET A 308 31.11 35.15 -3.78
CA MET A 308 31.08 34.86 -2.33
C MET A 308 30.01 35.67 -1.57
N ASP A 309 29.51 36.75 -2.15
CA ASP A 309 28.75 37.79 -1.41
C ASP A 309 27.22 37.74 -1.62
N LEU A 310 26.67 36.68 -2.22
CA LEU A 310 25.21 36.55 -2.47
C LEU A 310 24.47 35.64 -1.47
N PHE A 311 25.08 35.36 -0.31
CA PHE A 311 24.37 34.85 0.86
C PHE A 311 23.45 35.94 1.43
N THR A 312 22.38 36.27 0.70
CA THR A 312 21.18 36.75 1.38
C THR A 312 20.66 35.58 2.19
N THR A 313 21.08 35.54 3.45
CA THR A 313 20.40 34.88 4.55
C THR A 313 18.91 35.19 4.42
N VAL A 314 18.15 34.25 3.85
CA VAL A 314 16.70 34.30 3.98
C VAL A 314 16.42 33.85 5.40
N ASP A 315 16.13 34.87 6.21
CA ASP A 315 15.63 34.91 7.57
C ASP A 315 16.55 34.32 8.65
N ASN A 316 17.39 35.21 9.19
CA ASN A 316 17.88 35.19 10.56
C ASN A 316 16.71 35.19 11.58
N GLU A 317 15.78 34.23 11.52
CA GLU A 317 14.93 33.97 12.67
C GLU A 317 15.83 33.37 13.76
N PRO A 318 16.00 34.03 14.91
CA PRO A 318 16.77 33.45 16.00
C PRO A 318 16.10 32.13 16.41
N ILE A 319 16.90 31.09 16.65
CA ILE A 319 16.41 29.80 17.14
C ILE A 319 15.53 30.08 18.37
N PRO A 320 14.22 29.80 18.31
CA PRO A 320 13.31 30.18 19.37
C PRO A 320 13.73 29.43 20.64
N PRO A 321 13.84 30.07 21.82
CA PRO A 321 14.15 29.34 23.04
C PRO A 321 13.07 28.31 23.33
N TRP A 322 13.43 27.23 24.03
CA TRP A 322 12.43 26.33 24.57
C TRP A 322 11.43 27.11 25.47
N PRO A 323 10.12 26.87 25.33
CA PRO A 323 9.12 27.34 26.28
C PRO A 323 9.53 26.98 27.71
N ARG A 324 9.28 27.89 28.67
CA ARG A 324 9.69 27.69 30.08
C ARG A 324 9.02 26.47 30.72
N GLU A 325 7.91 26.03 30.14
CA GLU A 325 7.11 24.90 30.55
C GLU A 325 7.75 23.55 30.15
N ILE A 326 8.58 23.54 29.08
CA ILE A 326 9.31 22.35 28.63
C ILE A 326 10.59 22.21 29.45
N LYS A 327 10.67 21.15 30.26
CA LYS A 327 11.81 20.88 31.13
C LYS A 327 12.91 20.15 30.38
N ASP A 328 14.16 20.55 30.62
CA ASP A 328 15.33 19.71 30.31
C ASP A 328 15.51 18.67 31.43
N LEU A 329 15.37 17.40 31.07
CA LEU A 329 15.43 16.26 31.96
C LEU A 329 16.82 15.61 31.97
N ASN A 330 17.83 16.20 31.32
CA ASN A 330 19.16 15.60 31.19
C ASN A 330 19.73 15.07 32.52
N ASP A 331 19.72 15.88 33.57
CA ASP A 331 20.24 15.51 34.90
C ASP A 331 19.36 14.48 35.63
N GLN A 332 18.13 14.29 35.15
CA GLN A 332 17.19 13.31 35.70
C GLN A 332 17.30 11.96 35.00
N ILE A 333 18.09 11.80 33.92
CA ILE A 333 18.23 10.52 33.20
C ILE A 333 19.41 9.72 33.75
N LYS A 334 19.18 8.47 34.15
CA LYS A 334 20.26 7.54 34.53
C LYS A 334 20.97 7.05 33.27
N THR A 335 22.11 7.67 32.94
CA THR A 335 22.89 7.39 31.73
C THR A 335 23.28 5.92 31.56
N ASN A 336 23.55 5.21 32.67
CA ASN A 336 23.86 3.77 32.65
C ASN A 336 22.66 2.86 32.29
N THR A 337 21.44 3.39 32.19
CA THR A 337 20.23 2.65 31.80
C THR A 337 19.83 2.89 30.34
N LEU A 338 20.55 3.74 29.61
CA LEU A 338 20.29 4.04 28.20
C LEU A 338 20.57 2.81 27.35
N VAL A 339 19.52 2.29 26.72
CA VAL A 339 19.59 1.17 25.78
C VAL A 339 18.90 1.56 24.48
N VAL A 340 19.59 1.38 23.36
CA VAL A 340 19.00 1.58 22.03
C VAL A 340 17.84 0.58 21.86
N ARG A 341 16.63 1.10 21.67
CA ARG A 341 15.44 0.30 21.43
C ARG A 341 15.26 0.01 19.94
N SER A 342 15.40 1.04 19.11
CA SER A 342 15.31 0.91 17.65
C SER A 342 16.09 2.01 16.94
N ARG A 343 16.55 1.72 15.71
CA ARG A 343 17.20 2.69 14.81
C ARG A 343 16.46 2.67 13.48
N SER A 344 16.14 3.85 12.97
CA SER A 344 15.51 4.05 11.65
C SER A 344 16.27 5.13 10.87
N LEU A 345 15.89 5.33 9.60
CA LEU A 345 16.38 6.46 8.79
C LEU A 345 16.02 7.84 9.39
N ARG A 346 15.00 7.91 10.25
CA ARG A 346 14.40 9.17 10.74
C ARG A 346 14.89 9.57 12.14
N SER A 347 15.08 8.58 13.00
CA SER A 347 15.41 8.78 14.41
C SER A 347 15.99 7.52 15.06
N THR A 348 16.73 7.72 16.14
CA THR A 348 17.09 6.68 17.10
C THR A 348 16.19 6.77 18.32
N VAL A 349 15.62 5.64 18.75
CA VAL A 349 14.77 5.53 19.94
C VAL A 349 15.56 4.83 21.03
N TRP A 350 15.64 5.46 22.20
CA TRP A 350 16.32 4.97 23.39
C TRP A 350 15.30 4.70 24.49
N LYS A 351 15.55 3.65 25.26
CA LYS A 351 14.86 3.39 26.53
C LYS A 351 15.80 3.76 27.67
N ALA A 352 15.28 4.47 28.67
CA ALA A 352 16.02 4.85 29.86
C ALA A 352 15.12 4.84 31.10
N ARG A 353 15.74 5.07 32.26
CA ARG A 353 15.04 5.36 33.51
C ARG A 353 15.49 6.70 34.09
N THR A 354 14.58 7.38 34.75
CA THR A 354 14.91 8.59 35.52
C THR A 354 15.63 8.24 36.82
N VAL A 355 16.15 9.25 37.52
CA VAL A 355 16.75 9.13 38.87
C VAL A 355 15.76 8.45 39.82
N ASP A 356 14.48 8.81 39.74
CA ASP A 356 13.36 8.23 40.51
C ASP A 356 12.89 6.86 39.97
N ASN A 357 13.67 6.25 39.08
CA ASN A 357 13.42 4.94 38.49
C ASN A 357 12.20 4.88 37.55
N GLN A 358 11.63 6.03 37.16
CA GLN A 358 10.53 6.09 36.20
C GLN A 358 11.03 5.78 34.79
N PRO A 359 10.33 4.94 34.03
CA PRO A 359 10.72 4.60 32.68
C PRO A 359 10.40 5.74 31.71
N ILE A 360 11.32 5.98 30.78
CA ILE A 360 11.16 6.99 29.74
C ILE A 360 11.66 6.46 28.40
N VAL A 361 11.19 7.12 27.34
CA VAL A 361 11.68 6.91 25.98
C VAL A 361 12.28 8.22 25.50
N VAL A 362 13.51 8.17 24.99
CA VAL A 362 14.17 9.33 24.37
C VAL A 362 14.26 9.10 22.88
N LYS A 363 13.69 9.99 22.08
CA LYS A 363 13.74 9.93 20.62
C LYS A 363 14.61 11.06 20.09
N VAL A 364 15.68 10.68 19.38
CA VAL A 364 16.70 11.60 18.86
C VAL A 364 16.64 11.59 17.32
N PRO A 365 16.51 12.74 16.65
CA PRO A 365 16.49 12.80 15.19
C PRO A 365 17.84 12.36 14.60
N ARG A 366 17.80 11.81 13.39
CA ARG A 366 19.00 11.52 12.59
C ARG A 366 19.01 12.41 11.34
N LEU A 367 20.07 13.17 11.13
CA LEU A 367 20.31 13.97 9.92
C LEU A 367 21.60 13.53 9.23
N ASN A 368 21.61 13.52 7.90
CA ASN A 368 22.86 13.37 7.13
C ASN A 368 23.49 14.76 7.00
N ALA A 369 24.47 15.12 7.83
CA ALA A 369 25.46 16.14 7.47
C ALA A 369 26.56 16.25 8.54
N SER A 370 27.76 16.54 8.04
CA SER A 370 28.90 17.10 8.76
C SER A 370 28.47 18.09 9.86
N LEU A 371 29.08 17.95 11.06
CA LEU A 371 28.93 18.85 12.21
C LEU A 371 29.18 20.35 11.89
N ASP A 372 29.79 20.66 10.73
CA ASP A 372 30.19 22.02 10.35
C ASP A 372 29.13 22.78 9.51
N ASN A 373 27.96 22.18 9.20
CA ASN A 373 26.92 22.83 8.40
C ASN A 373 25.84 23.51 9.28
N HIS A 374 26.23 24.55 10.03
CA HIS A 374 25.41 25.25 11.02
C HIS A 374 23.99 25.61 10.55
N THR A 375 23.85 26.08 9.30
CA THR A 375 22.54 26.47 8.74
C THR A 375 21.53 25.34 8.72
N ARG A 376 21.94 24.08 8.53
CA ARG A 376 21.02 22.92 8.52
C ARG A 376 20.57 22.51 9.92
N HIS A 377 21.48 22.60 10.89
CA HIS A 377 21.18 22.33 12.29
C HIS A 377 20.13 23.32 12.81
N ASP A 378 20.31 24.61 12.50
CA ASP A 378 19.41 25.68 12.92
C ASP A 378 17.98 25.48 12.36
N HIS A 379 17.84 25.11 11.08
CA HIS A 379 16.52 24.85 10.49
C HIS A 379 15.78 23.67 11.14
N LEU A 380 16.48 22.57 11.42
CA LEU A 380 15.87 21.45 12.13
C LEU A 380 15.45 21.88 13.52
N GLU A 381 16.32 22.59 14.24
CA GLU A 381 16.06 23.05 15.59
C GLU A 381 14.85 24.00 15.64
N ILE A 382 14.72 24.91 14.67
CA ILE A 382 13.54 25.79 14.52
C ILE A 382 12.27 24.96 14.32
N VAL A 383 12.23 24.04 13.34
CA VAL A 383 11.04 23.22 13.06
C VAL A 383 10.70 22.35 14.27
N PHE A 384 11.71 21.75 14.89
CA PHE A 384 11.56 20.86 16.03
C PHE A 384 11.00 21.59 17.24
N ARG A 385 11.58 22.74 17.61
CA ARG A 385 11.10 23.57 18.71
C ARG A 385 9.70 24.11 18.42
N LYS A 386 9.38 24.48 17.19
CA LYS A 386 8.03 24.92 16.80
C LYS A 386 6.99 23.82 16.95
N VAL A 387 7.28 22.61 16.48
CA VAL A 387 6.37 21.46 16.60
C VAL A 387 6.23 21.02 18.06
N ALA A 388 7.34 20.94 18.80
CA ALA A 388 7.34 20.60 20.22
C ALA A 388 6.57 21.62 21.07
N SER A 389 6.77 22.92 20.82
CA SER A 389 6.04 23.99 21.51
C SER A 389 4.53 23.96 21.19
N GLY A 390 4.16 23.75 19.93
CA GLY A 390 2.75 23.71 19.50
C GLY A 390 1.99 22.48 19.97
N ARG A 391 2.68 21.44 20.43
CA ARG A 391 2.08 20.18 20.92
C ARG A 391 2.34 19.94 22.40
N HIS A 392 3.04 20.85 23.08
CA HIS A 392 3.25 20.77 24.52
C HIS A 392 1.94 21.03 25.27
N GLY A 393 1.69 20.24 26.32
CA GLY A 393 0.45 20.32 27.12
C GLY A 393 -0.74 19.53 26.56
N VAL A 394 -0.58 18.86 25.41
CA VAL A 394 -1.58 17.92 24.89
C VAL A 394 -1.52 16.63 25.70
N HIS A 395 -2.48 16.44 26.60
CA HIS A 395 -2.55 15.28 27.50
C HIS A 395 -3.87 14.53 27.31
N HIS A 396 -3.76 13.25 26.93
CA HIS A 396 -4.91 12.38 26.78
C HIS A 396 -4.52 10.91 26.98
N ARG A 397 -5.43 10.10 27.52
CA ARG A 397 -5.16 8.69 27.84
C ARG A 397 -4.72 7.84 26.64
N ASN A 398 -5.10 8.24 25.41
CA ASN A 398 -4.77 7.56 24.16
C ASN A 398 -3.71 8.31 23.32
N ILE A 399 -2.93 9.17 23.97
CA ILE A 399 -1.87 9.96 23.35
C ILE A 399 -0.62 9.77 24.20
N ILE A 400 0.53 9.57 23.55
CA ILE A 400 1.80 9.42 24.26
C ILE A 400 2.23 10.79 24.80
N ASP A 401 2.36 10.89 26.11
CA ASP A 401 2.75 12.13 26.77
C ASP A 401 4.19 12.54 26.42
N PHE A 402 4.33 13.80 26.01
CA PHE A 402 5.61 14.47 25.81
C PHE A 402 6.05 15.13 27.13
N LEU A 403 7.11 14.60 27.75
CA LEU A 403 7.53 14.96 29.11
C LEU A 403 8.52 16.13 29.15
N GLY A 404 9.34 16.29 28.10
CA GLY A 404 10.39 17.30 28.07
C GLY A 404 11.48 16.97 27.05
N ILE A 405 12.64 17.58 27.22
CA ILE A 405 13.82 17.39 26.35
C ILE A 405 15.00 16.84 27.15
N THR A 406 16.07 16.47 26.46
CA THR A 406 17.38 16.19 27.06
C THR A 406 18.49 16.77 26.20
N SER A 407 19.30 17.64 26.81
CA SER A 407 20.50 18.23 26.19
C SER A 407 21.72 17.31 26.17
N GLY A 408 21.63 16.10 26.75
CA GLY A 408 22.75 15.15 26.83
C GLY A 408 23.08 14.42 25.53
N PHE A 409 22.32 14.69 24.46
CA PHE A 409 22.57 14.16 23.12
C PHE A 409 23.12 15.27 22.23
N SER A 410 24.12 14.94 21.42
CA SER A 410 24.76 15.84 20.45
C SER A 410 24.76 15.16 19.07
N PRO A 411 24.53 15.89 17.96
CA PRO A 411 24.35 17.35 17.85
C PRO A 411 22.93 17.85 18.11
N HIS A 412 21.96 16.98 18.42
CA HIS A 412 20.55 17.35 18.62
C HIS A 412 20.02 16.90 19.97
N GLU A 413 19.20 17.76 20.57
CA GLU A 413 18.45 17.47 21.78
C GLU A 413 17.48 16.30 21.57
N GLY A 414 17.38 15.42 22.57
CA GLY A 414 16.42 14.30 22.54
C GLY A 414 15.04 14.73 23.05
N LEU A 415 13.96 14.29 22.41
CA LEU A 415 12.61 14.41 22.97
C LEU A 415 12.35 13.27 23.94
N VAL A 416 11.88 13.61 25.13
CA VAL A 416 11.57 12.65 26.20
C VAL A 416 10.05 12.43 26.26
N PHE A 417 9.66 11.16 26.18
CA PHE A 417 8.27 10.70 26.24
C PHE A 417 8.08 9.72 27.39
N GLU A 418 6.83 9.54 27.80
CA GLU A 418 6.45 8.40 28.64
C GLU A 418 6.83 7.07 27.95
N ALA A 419 7.13 6.04 28.75
CA ALA A 419 7.41 4.72 28.22
C ALA A 419 6.14 3.90 28.00
N CYS A 420 5.90 3.50 26.75
CA CYS A 420 4.96 2.42 26.41
C CYS A 420 5.76 1.11 26.28
N TYR A 421 5.59 0.14 27.19
CA TYR A 421 6.53 -0.97 27.32
C TYR A 421 6.28 -2.17 26.41
N GLN A 422 5.10 -2.29 25.81
CA GLN A 422 4.79 -3.48 25.03
C GLN A 422 5.48 -3.38 23.67
N TRP A 423 4.85 -2.80 22.65
CA TRP A 423 5.38 -2.72 21.28
C TRP A 423 4.66 -1.60 20.50
N THR A 424 5.24 -1.08 19.41
CA THR A 424 4.41 -0.41 18.39
C THR A 424 3.42 -1.44 17.82
N LEU A 425 2.30 -1.00 17.23
CA LEU A 425 1.39 -1.94 16.57
C LEU A 425 2.15 -2.77 15.50
N ALA A 426 3.04 -2.12 14.74
CA ALA A 426 3.87 -2.80 13.74
C ALA A 426 4.75 -3.92 14.33
N GLU A 427 5.38 -3.68 15.47
CA GLU A 427 6.22 -4.66 16.18
C GLU A 427 5.39 -5.77 16.84
N TYR A 428 4.20 -5.43 17.36
CA TYR A 428 3.26 -6.40 17.92
C TYR A 428 2.87 -7.47 16.89
N ARG A 429 2.65 -7.07 15.62
CA ARG A 429 2.38 -7.99 14.50
C ARG A 429 3.51 -8.99 14.26
N LYS A 430 4.78 -8.55 14.23
CA LYS A 430 5.93 -9.42 13.91
C LYS A 430 6.05 -10.60 14.88
N LYS A 431 5.73 -10.38 16.15
CA LYS A 431 5.78 -11.43 17.18
C LYS A 431 4.61 -12.40 17.10
N ARG A 432 3.45 -11.97 16.58
CA ARG A 432 2.24 -12.80 16.43
C ARG A 432 2.35 -13.83 15.30
N ILE A 433 3.00 -13.47 14.18
CA ILE A 433 3.21 -14.39 13.04
C ILE A 433 4.01 -15.63 13.46
N VAL A 434 4.95 -15.49 14.41
CA VAL A 434 5.76 -16.59 14.93
C VAL A 434 4.94 -17.57 15.79
N VAL A 435 3.88 -17.11 16.48
CA VAL A 435 3.07 -17.95 17.38
C VAL A 435 1.92 -18.64 16.64
N GLN A 436 1.43 -18.05 15.54
CA GLN A 436 0.29 -18.57 14.79
C GLN A 436 0.63 -19.82 13.95
N GLU A 437 1.91 -20.10 13.70
CA GLU A 437 2.39 -21.36 13.11
C GLU A 437 2.37 -22.54 14.11
N GLU A 438 2.26 -22.30 15.42
CA GLU A 438 2.34 -23.35 16.47
C GLU A 438 1.03 -23.71 17.17
N TYR A 439 -0.05 -22.94 17.02
CA TYR A 439 -1.30 -23.19 17.75
C TYR A 439 -2.54 -23.21 16.85
N THR A 440 -2.79 -24.36 16.24
CA THR A 440 -4.16 -24.78 15.88
C THR A 440 -4.76 -25.45 17.10
N ARG A 441 -5.88 -24.91 17.60
CA ARG A 441 -6.65 -25.33 18.80
C ARG A 441 -6.07 -24.88 20.15
N SER A 442 -6.34 -23.63 20.53
CA SER A 442 -6.49 -23.27 21.95
C SER A 442 -7.35 -22.02 22.11
N THR A 443 -8.30 -22.13 23.04
CA THR A 443 -9.03 -21.04 23.67
C THR A 443 -8.10 -20.29 24.62
N ASP A 444 -7.52 -19.18 24.18
CA ASP A 444 -6.77 -18.28 25.07
C ASP A 444 -7.16 -16.81 24.75
N PRO A 445 -7.25 -15.93 25.77
CA PRO A 445 -7.98 -14.68 25.71
C PRO A 445 -7.14 -13.59 25.05
N TYR A 446 -7.66 -13.03 23.96
CA TYR A 446 -7.16 -11.82 23.32
C TYR A 446 -7.05 -10.67 24.33
N PRO A 447 -5.88 -10.03 24.55
CA PRO A 447 -5.76 -8.96 25.53
C PRO A 447 -6.44 -7.63 25.16
N THR A 448 -6.91 -7.44 23.92
CA THR A 448 -7.83 -6.34 23.55
C THR A 448 -8.52 -6.69 22.23
N SER A 449 -9.85 -6.63 22.18
CA SER A 449 -10.61 -6.75 20.93
C SER A 449 -10.09 -5.73 19.91
N HIS A 450 -9.95 -6.08 18.62
CA HIS A 450 -9.51 -5.14 17.57
C HIS A 450 -10.34 -3.84 17.59
N SER A 451 -11.61 -3.96 17.96
CA SER A 451 -12.53 -2.84 18.12
C SER A 451 -12.15 -1.91 19.28
N LEU A 452 -11.63 -2.42 20.41
CA LEU A 452 -11.11 -1.60 21.51
C LEU A 452 -9.88 -0.80 21.08
N VAL A 453 -8.99 -1.39 20.28
CA VAL A 453 -7.82 -0.67 19.73
C VAL A 453 -8.28 0.43 18.77
N MET A 454 -9.27 0.16 17.92
CA MET A 454 -9.86 1.19 17.05
C MET A 454 -10.52 2.32 17.84
N CYS A 455 -11.26 1.98 18.90
CA CYS A 455 -11.86 2.96 19.80
C CYS A 455 -10.78 3.84 20.44
N ASP A 456 -9.72 3.24 20.98
CA ASP A 456 -8.61 3.99 21.58
C ASP A 456 -7.97 4.99 20.61
N ILE A 457 -7.70 4.57 19.38
CA ILE A 457 -7.16 5.44 18.34
C ILE A 457 -8.16 6.57 18.01
N LEU A 458 -9.44 6.25 17.84
CA LEU A 458 -10.48 7.23 17.55
C LEU A 458 -10.69 8.22 18.70
N GLU A 459 -10.55 7.81 19.96
CA GLU A 459 -10.61 8.71 21.11
C GLU A 459 -9.45 9.71 21.09
N GLY A 460 -8.23 9.23 20.80
CA GLY A 460 -7.06 10.09 20.62
C GLY A 460 -7.23 11.07 19.45
N LEU A 461 -7.69 10.60 18.29
CA LEU A 461 -7.97 11.45 17.13
C LEU A 461 -9.07 12.47 17.43
N ASN A 462 -10.18 12.06 18.04
CA ASN A 462 -11.30 12.93 18.39
C ASN A 462 -10.86 14.05 19.34
N TYR A 463 -9.98 13.74 20.30
CA TYR A 463 -9.39 14.74 21.19
C TYR A 463 -8.52 15.75 20.41
N MET A 464 -7.60 15.28 19.56
CA MET A 464 -6.71 16.17 18.78
C MET A 464 -7.47 17.01 17.74
N HIS A 465 -8.43 16.41 17.04
CA HIS A 465 -9.25 17.06 16.02
C HIS A 465 -10.23 18.07 16.62
N GLY A 466 -10.58 17.92 17.90
CA GLY A 466 -11.46 18.83 18.65
C GLY A 466 -10.78 20.05 19.27
N TYR A 467 -9.46 20.24 19.10
CA TYR A 467 -8.78 21.45 19.56
C TYR A 467 -9.30 22.71 18.83
N PRO A 468 -9.25 23.91 19.46
CA PRO A 468 -9.67 25.16 18.80
C PRO A 468 -8.99 25.41 17.46
N ILE A 469 -7.73 25.00 17.35
CA ILE A 469 -7.02 24.80 16.09
C ILE A 469 -6.78 23.29 15.98
N PRO A 470 -7.51 22.57 15.11
CA PRO A 470 -7.42 21.11 15.02
C PRO A 470 -5.99 20.65 14.79
N ILE A 471 -5.55 19.66 15.57
CA ILE A 471 -4.22 19.07 15.45
C ILE A 471 -4.33 17.83 14.55
N ALA A 472 -3.99 17.98 13.28
CA ALA A 472 -3.83 16.84 12.38
C ALA A 472 -2.49 16.12 12.64
N HIS A 473 -2.51 14.80 12.67
CA HIS A 473 -1.31 13.98 12.90
C HIS A 473 -0.46 13.88 11.63
N GLY A 474 -1.06 13.50 10.50
CA GLY A 474 -0.47 13.42 9.17
C GLY A 474 0.43 12.21 8.90
N ASP A 475 0.55 11.26 9.82
CA ASP A 475 1.44 10.08 9.69
C ASP A 475 1.00 8.98 10.66
N LEU A 476 -0.31 8.72 10.74
CA LEU A 476 -0.92 7.79 11.70
C LEU A 476 -0.68 6.32 11.30
N THR A 477 0.58 5.91 11.20
CA THR A 477 0.97 4.56 10.80
C THR A 477 1.06 3.62 12.01
N PRO A 478 1.03 2.28 11.81
CA PRO A 478 1.21 1.33 12.92
C PRO A 478 2.54 1.49 13.68
N ASP A 479 3.55 2.13 13.11
CA ASP A 479 4.81 2.47 13.79
C ASP A 479 4.68 3.65 14.78
N ASN A 480 3.69 4.51 14.56
CA ASN A 480 3.42 5.68 15.41
C ASN A 480 2.27 5.45 16.41
N ILE A 481 1.78 4.21 16.52
CA ILE A 481 0.78 3.80 17.51
C ILE A 481 1.39 2.72 18.38
N SER A 482 1.35 2.91 19.70
CA SER A 482 1.92 1.98 20.68
C SER A 482 0.86 1.43 21.62
N ILE A 483 1.09 0.24 22.14
CA ILE A 483 0.25 -0.36 23.19
C ILE A 483 0.93 -0.15 24.55
N ASP A 484 0.17 0.40 25.50
CA ASP A 484 0.64 0.59 26.88
C ASP A 484 0.48 -0.67 27.75
N ASP A 485 0.88 -0.57 29.01
CA ASP A 485 0.88 -1.69 29.96
C ASP A 485 -0.54 -2.18 30.32
N SER A 486 -1.54 -1.33 30.11
CA SER A 486 -2.96 -1.65 30.33
C SER A 486 -3.63 -2.23 29.08
N GLY A 487 -2.89 -2.40 27.98
CA GLY A 487 -3.40 -2.92 26.71
C GLY A 487 -4.12 -1.87 25.86
N ARG A 488 -3.97 -0.58 26.18
CA ARG A 488 -4.61 0.54 25.46
C ARG A 488 -3.72 1.05 24.35
N ALA A 489 -4.32 1.45 23.22
CA ALA A 489 -3.59 2.11 22.15
C ALA A 489 -3.36 3.60 22.45
N LYS A 490 -2.11 4.04 22.24
CA LYS A 490 -1.66 5.42 22.37
C LYS A 490 -0.99 5.92 21.09
N ILE A 491 -1.41 7.09 20.62
CA ILE A 491 -0.90 7.75 19.42
C ILE A 491 0.33 8.59 19.77
N SER A 492 1.41 8.48 19.01
CA SER A 492 2.56 9.37 19.14
C SER A 492 2.24 10.76 18.56
N LEU A 493 2.32 11.82 19.36
CA LEU A 493 2.09 13.18 18.88
C LEU A 493 3.16 13.69 17.90
N MET A 494 4.29 13.00 17.75
CA MET A 494 5.49 13.53 17.08
C MET A 494 5.95 12.59 15.97
N SER A 495 5.45 12.81 14.75
CA SER A 495 6.03 12.17 13.55
C SER A 495 7.32 12.87 13.14
N PHE A 496 8.44 12.19 13.39
CA PHE A 496 9.74 12.60 12.88
C PHE A 496 9.80 12.58 11.34
N GLY A 497 8.97 11.74 10.70
CA GLY A 497 8.83 11.76 9.25
C GLY A 497 8.29 13.09 8.74
N ARG A 498 7.27 13.63 9.42
CA ARG A 498 6.70 14.95 9.08
C ARG A 498 7.61 16.11 9.44
N ILE A 499 8.32 16.03 10.57
CA ILE A 499 9.31 17.05 10.96
C ILE A 499 10.40 17.16 9.88
N LEU A 500 10.94 16.01 9.43
CA LEU A 500 11.95 15.98 8.37
C LEU A 500 11.39 16.42 7.01
N ALA A 501 10.16 16.05 6.66
CA ALA A 501 9.51 16.47 5.41
C ALA A 501 9.14 17.98 5.38
N ALA A 502 9.12 18.65 6.53
CA ALA A 502 8.87 20.09 6.63
C ALA A 502 10.15 20.95 6.48
N LEU A 503 11.32 20.32 6.38
CA LEU A 503 12.57 21.04 6.15
C LEU A 503 12.62 21.64 4.73
N PRO A 504 13.21 22.83 4.57
CA PRO A 504 13.50 23.40 3.25
C PRO A 504 14.30 22.41 2.37
N PRO A 505 14.10 22.37 1.04
CA PRO A 505 14.79 21.42 0.15
C PRO A 505 16.33 21.46 0.22
N ASP A 506 16.90 22.62 0.57
CA ASP A 506 18.32 22.89 0.77
C ASP A 506 18.85 22.42 2.15
N ALA A 507 17.96 22.38 3.15
CA ALA A 507 18.21 21.84 4.48
C ALA A 507 17.83 20.34 4.61
N ALA A 508 16.97 19.87 3.72
CA ALA A 508 16.52 18.49 3.65
C ALA A 508 17.68 17.58 3.21
N VAL A 509 17.72 16.43 3.84
CA VAL A 509 18.65 15.34 3.58
C VAL A 509 18.58 14.95 2.09
N THR A 510 19.60 14.26 1.57
CA THR A 510 19.55 13.42 0.35
C THR A 510 18.41 12.37 0.34
N ALA A 511 17.51 12.41 1.31
CA ALA A 511 16.31 11.63 1.49
C ALA A 511 15.14 12.44 0.93
N THR A 512 14.61 12.00 -0.21
CA THR A 512 13.39 12.56 -0.79
C THR A 512 12.20 12.30 0.14
N VAL A 513 11.09 13.04 0.00
CA VAL A 513 9.89 12.84 0.84
C VAL A 513 9.48 11.35 0.90
N GLU A 514 9.69 10.62 -0.19
CA GLU A 514 9.43 9.18 -0.35
C GLU A 514 10.29 8.28 0.55
N SER A 515 11.47 8.74 0.96
CA SER A 515 12.35 8.00 1.88
C SER A 515 12.00 8.24 3.36
N VAL A 516 11.14 9.22 3.63
CA VAL A 516 10.80 9.68 4.98
C VAL A 516 9.32 9.43 5.32
N LEU A 517 8.41 9.49 4.34
CA LEU A 517 6.99 9.16 4.48
C LEU A 517 6.62 8.00 3.54
N SER A 518 5.61 7.20 3.89
CA SER A 518 5.13 6.10 3.04
C SER A 518 3.82 6.50 2.36
N PHE A 519 3.85 6.62 1.03
CA PHE A 519 2.72 7.01 0.20
C PHE A 519 1.52 6.08 0.34
N ARG A 520 1.75 4.79 0.58
CA ARG A 520 0.69 3.78 0.77
C ARG A 520 -0.29 4.12 1.89
N TRP A 521 0.12 4.97 2.83
CA TRP A 521 -0.69 5.43 3.95
C TRP A 521 -1.24 6.85 3.78
N MET A 522 -0.74 7.59 2.79
CA MET A 522 -1.07 8.99 2.55
C MET A 522 -2.37 9.12 1.74
N SER A 523 -3.13 10.18 2.03
CA SER A 523 -4.31 10.55 1.26
C SER A 523 -3.94 11.25 -0.06
N PRO A 524 -4.83 11.24 -1.08
CA PRO A 524 -4.59 11.84 -2.39
C PRO A 524 -4.13 13.30 -2.33
N GLU A 525 -4.74 14.11 -1.46
CA GLU A 525 -4.43 15.54 -1.31
C GLU A 525 -3.05 15.80 -0.69
N LEU A 526 -2.51 14.85 0.08
CA LEU A 526 -1.16 14.93 0.64
C LEU A 526 -0.07 14.52 -0.36
N ILE A 527 -0.45 13.83 -1.44
CA ILE A 527 0.46 13.41 -2.51
C ILE A 527 0.50 14.47 -3.62
N THR A 528 -0.65 15.07 -3.93
CA THR A 528 -0.82 15.96 -5.10
C THR A 528 -0.55 17.44 -4.83
N SER A 529 -0.56 17.88 -3.57
CA SER A 529 -0.37 19.30 -3.22
C SER A 529 1.10 19.74 -3.29
N ASN A 530 1.35 20.96 -3.80
CA ASN A 530 2.68 21.61 -3.79
C ASN A 530 3.20 21.91 -2.36
N ARG A 531 2.29 22.04 -1.38
CA ARG A 531 2.62 22.23 0.04
C ARG A 531 1.69 21.35 0.87
N PRO A 532 1.96 20.04 0.97
CA PRO A 532 1.04 19.12 1.61
C PRO A 532 0.98 19.39 3.11
N GLN A 533 -0.17 19.87 3.58
CA GLN A 533 -0.45 20.06 5.00
C GLN A 533 -1.44 18.99 5.47
N PRO A 534 -1.12 18.23 6.53
CA PRO A 534 -2.06 17.31 7.16
C PRO A 534 -3.37 17.99 7.56
N THR A 535 -4.48 17.33 7.29
CA THR A 535 -5.81 17.71 7.77
C THR A 535 -6.44 16.58 8.59
N THR A 536 -7.51 16.90 9.31
CA THR A 536 -8.31 15.93 10.05
C THR A 536 -8.86 14.82 9.14
N GLU A 537 -9.25 15.16 7.91
CA GLU A 537 -9.75 14.23 6.89
C GLU A 537 -8.63 13.35 6.32
N SER A 538 -7.40 13.87 6.25
CA SER A 538 -6.23 13.09 5.84
C SER A 538 -5.87 12.02 6.88
N ASP A 539 -6.04 12.33 8.18
CA ASP A 539 -5.87 11.34 9.25
C ASP A 539 -6.93 10.24 9.16
N MET A 540 -8.16 10.57 8.78
CA MET A 540 -9.23 9.58 8.63
C MET A 540 -8.97 8.61 7.48
N TRP A 541 -8.36 9.06 6.37
CA TRP A 541 -7.87 8.16 5.32
C TRP A 541 -6.86 7.15 5.88
N THR A 542 -5.84 7.65 6.57
CA THR A 542 -4.79 6.79 7.16
C THR A 542 -5.37 5.88 8.24
N PHE A 543 -6.33 6.34 9.04
CA PHE A 543 -7.05 5.52 10.00
C PHE A 543 -7.79 4.37 9.33
N GLY A 544 -8.44 4.60 8.18
CA GLY A 544 -9.03 3.53 7.36
C GLY A 544 -7.98 2.48 6.96
N CYS A 545 -6.78 2.91 6.56
CA CYS A 545 -5.66 1.99 6.28
C CYS A 545 -5.22 1.20 7.53
N VAL A 546 -5.19 1.83 8.71
CA VAL A 546 -4.87 1.16 9.98
C VAL A 546 -5.95 0.16 10.36
N CYS A 547 -7.23 0.48 10.19
CA CYS A 547 -8.33 -0.47 10.40
C CYS A 547 -8.19 -1.68 9.48
N PHE A 548 -7.98 -1.46 8.17
CA PHE A 548 -7.73 -2.54 7.23
C PHE A 548 -6.54 -3.40 7.69
N TRP A 549 -5.43 -2.76 8.03
CA TRP A 549 -4.21 -3.44 8.48
C TRP A 549 -4.40 -4.24 9.78
N LEU A 550 -5.13 -3.70 10.76
CA LEU A 550 -5.46 -4.40 12.02
C LEU A 550 -6.27 -5.66 11.75
N LEU A 551 -7.18 -5.59 10.78
CA LEU A 551 -8.18 -6.61 10.53
C LEU A 551 -7.69 -7.72 9.58
N THR A 552 -6.91 -7.36 8.55
CA THR A 552 -6.42 -8.32 7.54
C THR A 552 -4.97 -8.74 7.77
N LEU A 553 -4.23 -7.99 8.58
CA LEU A 553 -2.78 -8.10 8.71
C LEU A 553 -2.04 -7.87 7.38
N GLN A 554 -2.67 -7.25 6.38
CA GLN A 554 -2.06 -6.84 5.11
C GLN A 554 -1.81 -5.33 5.09
N GLY A 555 -0.77 -4.89 4.39
CA GLY A 555 -0.55 -3.46 4.17
C GLY A 555 -1.54 -2.90 3.13
N PRO A 556 -1.91 -1.61 3.19
CA PRO A 556 -2.65 -0.98 2.08
C PRO A 556 -1.87 -1.16 0.77
N TYR A 557 -2.50 -1.51 -0.34
CA TYR A 557 -1.83 -1.78 -1.63
C TYR A 557 -0.81 -2.94 -1.59
N ASP A 558 -1.01 -3.99 -0.78
CA ASP A 558 -0.07 -5.11 -0.58
C ASP A 558 0.41 -5.79 -1.88
N SER A 559 -0.44 -5.82 -2.91
CA SER A 559 -0.09 -6.37 -4.24
C SER A 559 0.93 -5.52 -5.00
N ILE A 560 1.17 -4.28 -4.57
CA ILE A 560 2.09 -3.34 -5.20
C ILE A 560 3.39 -3.33 -4.38
N GLY A 561 4.43 -3.93 -4.95
CA GLY A 561 5.73 -4.09 -4.29
C GLY A 561 6.51 -2.79 -4.07
N ARG A 562 6.08 -1.67 -4.64
CA ARG A 562 6.75 -0.37 -4.50
C ARG A 562 5.78 0.71 -4.02
N ASP A 563 6.24 1.53 -3.09
CA ASP A 563 5.45 2.57 -2.41
C ASP A 563 5.05 3.72 -3.35
N ASP A 564 5.92 4.08 -4.30
CA ASP A 564 5.68 5.12 -5.31
C ASP A 564 4.58 4.73 -6.31
N LEU A 565 4.52 3.46 -6.72
CA LEU A 565 3.44 2.95 -7.56
C LEU A 565 2.10 2.94 -6.82
N ALA A 566 2.10 2.69 -5.51
CA ALA A 566 0.89 2.85 -4.72
C ALA A 566 0.41 4.31 -4.70
N GLY A 567 1.35 5.27 -4.64
CA GLY A 567 1.06 6.69 -4.85
C GLY A 567 0.33 6.98 -6.17
N VAL A 568 0.76 6.35 -7.26
CA VAL A 568 0.10 6.47 -8.58
C VAL A 568 -1.33 5.92 -8.54
N GLU A 569 -1.55 4.77 -7.92
CA GLU A 569 -2.88 4.18 -7.80
C GLU A 569 -3.82 5.03 -6.94
N ILE A 570 -3.30 5.64 -5.87
CA ILE A 570 -4.04 6.63 -5.05
C ILE A 570 -4.50 7.80 -5.92
N MET A 571 -3.59 8.38 -6.72
CA MET A 571 -3.90 9.50 -7.63
C MET A 571 -4.90 9.14 -8.72
N ARG A 572 -4.94 7.87 -9.15
CA ARG A 572 -5.92 7.35 -10.12
C ARG A 572 -7.32 7.12 -9.54
N GLY A 573 -7.49 7.31 -8.23
CA GLY A 573 -8.77 7.10 -7.58
C GLY A 573 -8.93 5.73 -6.94
N HIS A 574 -7.93 4.84 -7.03
CA HIS A 574 -8.04 3.49 -6.50
C HIS A 574 -7.83 3.45 -4.99
N SER A 575 -8.69 2.72 -4.29
CA SER A 575 -8.67 2.64 -2.83
C SER A 575 -7.50 1.79 -2.31
N PRO A 576 -7.03 2.06 -1.06
CA PRO A 576 -5.96 1.30 -0.40
C PRO A 576 -6.17 -0.20 -0.34
N ALA A 577 -7.42 -0.62 -0.23
CA ALA A 577 -7.80 -1.99 -0.43
C ALA A 577 -9.22 -2.03 -1.00
N THR A 578 -9.57 -3.19 -1.53
CA THR A 578 -10.93 -3.56 -1.90
C THR A 578 -11.33 -4.77 -1.06
N LEU A 579 -12.63 -5.08 -1.03
CA LEU A 579 -13.14 -6.17 -0.20
C LEU A 579 -12.50 -7.53 -0.57
N SER A 580 -11.98 -7.71 -1.80
CA SER A 580 -11.24 -8.92 -2.22
C SER A 580 -9.95 -9.17 -1.42
N HIS A 581 -9.36 -8.11 -0.84
CA HIS A 581 -8.16 -8.24 -0.02
C HIS A 581 -8.47 -8.73 1.39
N VAL A 582 -9.75 -8.76 1.77
CA VAL A 582 -10.19 -9.30 3.05
C VAL A 582 -10.45 -10.81 2.91
N TYR A 583 -9.39 -11.59 3.13
CA TYR A 583 -9.43 -13.05 2.98
C TYR A 583 -10.30 -13.76 4.04
N ARG A 584 -10.61 -13.10 5.17
CA ARG A 584 -11.33 -13.74 6.29
C ARG A 584 -12.79 -13.34 6.33
N ARG A 585 -13.68 -14.34 6.33
CA ARG A 585 -15.09 -14.24 6.77
C ARG A 585 -15.19 -14.02 8.29
N ASP A 586 -14.38 -13.12 8.83
CA ASP A 586 -14.61 -12.63 10.17
C ASP A 586 -15.85 -11.72 10.14
N SER A 587 -16.67 -11.78 11.18
CA SER A 587 -17.97 -11.09 11.34
C SER A 587 -17.99 -9.59 11.00
N TRP A 588 -16.84 -8.94 10.92
CA TRP A 588 -16.70 -7.51 10.65
C TRP A 588 -16.76 -7.12 9.16
N THR A 589 -16.53 -8.06 8.24
CA THR A 589 -16.78 -7.81 6.79
C THR A 589 -18.26 -7.70 6.48
N THR A 590 -19.09 -8.43 7.23
CA THR A 590 -20.53 -8.55 7.02
C THR A 590 -21.34 -7.59 7.89
N ASN A 591 -20.80 -7.06 9.00
CA ASN A 591 -21.56 -6.17 9.87
C ASN A 591 -21.61 -4.69 9.43
N GLY A 592 -20.89 -4.31 8.37
CA GLY A 592 -20.84 -2.95 7.86
C GLY A 592 -19.64 -2.11 8.31
N LEU A 593 -18.72 -2.67 9.12
CA LEU A 593 -17.45 -2.00 9.44
C LEU A 593 -16.61 -1.76 8.17
N TRP A 594 -16.62 -2.69 7.21
CA TRP A 594 -15.96 -2.49 5.91
C TRP A 594 -16.47 -1.24 5.19
N ASN A 595 -17.78 -1.00 5.19
CA ASN A 595 -18.35 0.19 4.55
C ASN A 595 -17.85 1.49 5.20
N LEU A 596 -17.62 1.49 6.51
CA LEU A 596 -17.03 2.63 7.22
C LEU A 596 -15.57 2.82 6.83
N ILE A 597 -14.79 1.74 6.77
CA ILE A 597 -13.39 1.75 6.32
C ILE A 597 -13.31 2.28 4.88
N ALA A 598 -14.18 1.79 3.99
CA ALA A 598 -14.24 2.23 2.60
C ALA A 598 -14.64 3.72 2.46
N GLN A 599 -15.49 4.24 3.35
CA GLN A 599 -15.83 5.67 3.38
C GLN A 599 -14.63 6.54 3.77
N CYS A 600 -13.70 6.06 4.59
CA CYS A 600 -12.45 6.77 4.87
C CYS A 600 -11.59 6.97 3.60
N TRP A 601 -11.77 6.14 2.57
CA TRP A 601 -11.00 6.18 1.33
C TRP A 601 -11.69 6.93 0.18
N ARG A 602 -12.63 7.81 0.49
CA ARG A 602 -13.20 8.73 -0.50
C ARG A 602 -12.13 9.73 -0.97
N GLN A 603 -12.07 9.94 -2.27
CA GLN A 603 -11.09 10.84 -2.90
C GLN A 603 -11.25 12.28 -2.39
N SER A 604 -12.49 12.77 -2.34
CA SER A 604 -12.79 14.06 -1.72
C SER A 604 -12.65 13.99 -0.20
N PRO A 605 -11.80 14.81 0.44
CA PRO A 605 -11.60 14.79 1.89
C PRO A 605 -12.90 15.02 2.69
N LEU A 606 -13.77 15.90 2.21
CA LEU A 606 -15.03 16.26 2.86
C LEU A 606 -16.09 15.13 2.86
N GLN A 607 -15.89 14.06 2.09
CA GLN A 607 -16.79 12.91 2.05
C GLN A 607 -16.39 11.80 3.04
N ARG A 608 -15.26 11.98 3.74
CA ARG A 608 -14.76 11.01 4.73
C ARG A 608 -15.46 11.27 6.07
N PRO A 609 -15.76 10.21 6.86
CA PRO A 609 -16.34 10.38 8.17
C PRO A 609 -15.35 11.03 9.13
N SER A 610 -15.84 11.87 10.05
CA SER A 610 -15.03 12.35 11.18
C SER A 610 -14.74 11.22 12.19
N ALA A 611 -13.73 11.40 13.04
CA ALA A 611 -13.44 10.45 14.12
C ALA A 611 -14.66 10.24 15.04
N THR A 612 -15.42 11.30 15.32
CA THR A 612 -16.67 11.23 16.10
C THR A 612 -17.74 10.38 15.43
N GLU A 613 -17.96 10.56 14.12
CA GLU A 613 -18.97 9.81 13.36
C GLU A 613 -18.59 8.34 13.24
N PHE A 614 -17.32 8.04 12.93
CA PHE A 614 -16.81 6.68 12.88
C PHE A 614 -16.99 6.01 14.24
N MET A 615 -16.62 6.68 15.34
CA MET A 615 -16.78 6.15 16.70
C MET A 615 -18.23 5.82 17.03
N LYS A 616 -19.17 6.74 16.75
CA LYS A 616 -20.61 6.50 17.00
C LYS A 616 -21.13 5.29 16.24
N LEU A 617 -20.63 5.07 15.02
CA LEU A 617 -21.02 3.93 14.20
C LEU A 617 -20.36 2.62 14.68
N LEU A 618 -19.09 2.67 15.10
CA LEU A 618 -18.38 1.53 15.69
C LEU A 618 -19.01 1.08 17.02
N MET A 619 -19.38 2.00 17.92
CA MET A 619 -20.08 1.66 19.15
C MET A 619 -21.47 1.04 18.89
N ARG A 620 -22.16 1.48 17.81
CA ARG A 620 -23.42 0.84 17.38
C ARG A 620 -23.23 -0.57 16.83
N LEU A 621 -22.05 -0.90 16.32
CA LEU A 621 -21.70 -2.26 15.89
C LEU A 621 -21.44 -3.16 17.10
N GLU A 622 -20.63 -2.71 18.06
CA GLU A 622 -20.29 -3.48 19.26
C GLU A 622 -21.50 -3.75 20.18
N GLY A 623 -22.50 -2.87 20.18
CA GLY A 623 -23.71 -3.02 21.00
C GLY A 623 -24.77 -3.99 20.44
N ARG A 624 -24.51 -4.71 19.34
CA ARG A 624 -25.49 -5.60 18.71
C ARG A 624 -25.52 -6.98 19.37
N LYS A 625 -26.69 -7.63 19.31
CA LYS A 625 -26.85 -9.04 19.75
C LYS A 625 -26.32 -10.05 18.73
N ILE A 626 -26.24 -9.65 17.46
CA ILE A 626 -25.73 -10.47 16.35
C ILE A 626 -24.59 -9.70 15.71
N ASP A 627 -23.36 -10.09 16.03
CA ASP A 627 -22.14 -9.33 15.74
C ASP A 627 -21.83 -9.20 14.24
N TRP A 628 -22.34 -10.12 13.41
CA TRP A 628 -22.16 -10.14 11.95
C TRP A 628 -23.24 -9.40 11.16
N LEU A 629 -24.31 -8.93 11.81
CA LEU A 629 -25.46 -8.38 11.10
C LEU A 629 -25.17 -6.97 10.54
N PRO A 630 -25.33 -6.71 9.23
CA PRO A 630 -25.03 -5.41 8.64
C PRO A 630 -25.78 -4.25 9.31
N LEU A 631 -25.15 -3.07 9.43
CA LEU A 631 -25.74 -1.89 10.08
C LEU A 631 -27.12 -1.52 9.54
N THR A 632 -27.30 -1.66 8.23
CA THR A 632 -28.52 -1.33 7.47
C THR A 632 -29.65 -2.34 7.67
N VAL A 633 -29.34 -3.54 8.18
CA VAL A 633 -30.33 -4.60 8.35
C VAL A 633 -31.04 -4.43 9.70
N THR A 634 -32.36 -4.41 9.64
CA THR A 634 -33.22 -4.30 10.83
C THR A 634 -33.46 -5.69 11.43
N ASP A 635 -33.24 -5.82 12.74
CA ASP A 635 -33.69 -6.99 13.51
C ASP A 635 -35.15 -6.78 13.97
N LEU A 636 -36.02 -7.66 13.49
CA LEU A 636 -37.45 -7.70 13.73
C LEU A 636 -37.84 -8.68 14.85
N ALA A 637 -36.88 -9.11 15.67
CA ALA A 637 -37.02 -10.01 16.81
C ALA A 637 -38.41 -9.96 17.49
N GLY A 638 -39.14 -11.07 17.43
CA GLY A 638 -40.41 -11.29 18.13
C GLY A 638 -41.59 -10.50 17.55
N LYS A 639 -41.40 -9.82 16.42
CA LYS A 639 -42.47 -9.10 15.71
C LYS A 639 -43.02 -9.90 14.55
N VAL A 640 -42.25 -10.81 13.93
CA VAL A 640 -42.80 -11.66 12.87
C VAL A 640 -43.63 -12.77 13.52
N ARG A 641 -44.91 -12.85 13.17
CA ARG A 641 -45.82 -13.90 13.63
C ARG A 641 -45.82 -15.01 12.60
N PHE A 642 -45.24 -16.13 12.99
CA PHE A 642 -45.18 -17.36 12.21
C PHE A 642 -45.16 -18.56 13.17
N GLU A 643 -46.14 -19.45 13.08
CA GLU A 643 -46.25 -20.61 13.99
C GLU A 643 -45.34 -21.75 13.50
N ALA A 644 -44.53 -22.33 14.39
CA ALA A 644 -43.58 -23.40 14.03
C ALA A 644 -44.28 -24.67 13.47
N SER A 645 -45.52 -24.93 13.87
CA SER A 645 -46.39 -25.99 13.31
C SER A 645 -46.79 -25.73 11.86
N GLU A 646 -46.76 -24.49 11.38
CA GLU A 646 -47.10 -24.11 10.00
C GLU A 646 -45.96 -24.38 9.00
N ARG A 647 -44.75 -24.77 9.46
CA ARG A 647 -43.63 -25.16 8.58
C ARG A 647 -43.87 -26.47 7.83
N GLN A 648 -44.85 -27.28 8.24
CA GLN A 648 -45.02 -28.64 7.73
C GLN A 648 -46.06 -28.82 6.61
N ASP A 649 -47.16 -28.04 6.49
CA ASP A 649 -48.29 -28.51 5.65
C ASP A 649 -49.20 -27.48 4.91
N GLY A 650 -48.80 -26.23 4.63
CA GLY A 650 -49.68 -25.41 3.75
C GLY A 650 -49.34 -23.98 3.35
N LYS A 651 -48.28 -23.37 3.88
CA LYS A 651 -47.90 -21.96 3.58
C LYS A 651 -46.53 -21.80 2.90
N GLN A 652 -45.94 -22.91 2.46
CA GLN A 652 -44.65 -22.89 1.77
C GLN A 652 -44.83 -22.37 0.33
N ILE A 653 -44.13 -21.29 0.00
CA ILE A 653 -44.16 -20.64 -1.33
C ILE A 653 -43.16 -21.33 -2.27
N ALA A 654 -41.94 -21.58 -1.78
CA ALA A 654 -40.87 -22.21 -2.55
C ALA A 654 -39.89 -22.93 -1.62
N SER A 655 -39.14 -23.90 -2.16
CA SER A 655 -37.99 -24.53 -1.49
C SER A 655 -36.77 -24.45 -2.39
N TYR A 656 -35.63 -24.18 -1.79
CA TYR A 656 -34.34 -24.10 -2.43
C TYR A 656 -33.40 -25.14 -1.84
N MET A 657 -32.60 -25.75 -2.71
CA MET A 657 -31.49 -26.60 -2.35
C MET A 657 -30.22 -26.05 -2.99
N SER A 658 -29.14 -26.00 -2.22
CA SER A 658 -27.82 -25.61 -2.71
C SER A 658 -26.76 -26.52 -2.11
N VAL A 659 -25.58 -26.53 -2.73
CA VAL A 659 -24.42 -27.25 -2.26
C VAL A 659 -23.41 -26.25 -1.74
N TRP A 660 -23.15 -26.26 -0.44
CA TRP A 660 -22.15 -25.45 0.22
C TRP A 660 -20.81 -26.21 0.23
N ARG A 661 -19.74 -25.57 -0.22
CA ARG A 661 -18.39 -26.15 -0.30
C ARG A 661 -17.40 -25.31 0.48
N ARG A 662 -16.54 -25.96 1.29
CA ARG A 662 -15.38 -25.35 1.96
C ARG A 662 -14.10 -25.72 1.21
N PHE A 663 -13.20 -24.77 1.02
CA PHE A 663 -11.92 -24.93 0.32
C PHE A 663 -10.72 -24.77 1.27
N GLY A 664 -9.58 -25.37 0.91
CA GLY A 664 -8.32 -25.21 1.62
C GLY A 664 -7.65 -23.85 1.38
N HIS A 665 -6.90 -23.35 2.37
CA HIS A 665 -6.29 -22.02 2.28
C HIS A 665 -5.14 -21.90 1.25
N THR A 666 -4.50 -23.02 0.90
CA THR A 666 -3.26 -23.05 0.10
C THR A 666 -3.35 -23.96 -1.12
N SER A 667 -4.41 -24.76 -1.28
CA SER A 667 -4.63 -25.67 -2.40
C SER A 667 -6.09 -25.68 -2.87
N PRO A 668 -6.37 -25.90 -4.17
CA PRO A 668 -7.71 -25.96 -4.73
C PRO A 668 -8.33 -27.34 -4.43
N GLU A 669 -8.52 -27.63 -3.15
CA GLU A 669 -9.13 -28.88 -2.68
C GLU A 669 -10.42 -28.53 -1.92
N VAL A 670 -11.51 -29.23 -2.25
CA VAL A 670 -12.76 -29.16 -1.48
C VAL A 670 -12.53 -29.97 -0.20
N LEU A 671 -12.45 -29.26 0.92
CA LEU A 671 -12.29 -29.87 2.25
C LEU A 671 -13.60 -30.46 2.74
N GLU A 672 -14.72 -29.83 2.37
CA GLU A 672 -16.04 -30.23 2.83
C GLU A 672 -17.12 -29.84 1.82
N GLU A 673 -18.14 -30.70 1.68
CA GLU A 673 -19.33 -30.45 0.86
C GLU A 673 -20.58 -30.80 1.68
N VAL A 674 -21.54 -29.86 1.75
CA VAL A 674 -22.79 -30.02 2.51
C VAL A 674 -23.98 -29.51 1.71
N HIS A 675 -25.03 -30.32 1.59
CA HIS A 675 -26.29 -29.87 1.02
C HIS A 675 -27.06 -29.04 2.04
N THR A 676 -27.47 -27.84 1.65
CA THR A 676 -28.31 -26.96 2.47
C THR A 676 -29.69 -26.79 1.85
N LYS A 677 -30.71 -26.70 2.70
CA LYS A 677 -32.11 -26.55 2.28
C LYS A 677 -32.75 -25.38 2.99
N MET A 678 -33.32 -24.47 2.22
CA MET A 678 -34.09 -23.32 2.70
C MET A 678 -35.48 -23.30 2.06
N ALA A 679 -36.45 -22.71 2.72
CA ALA A 679 -37.79 -22.52 2.16
C ALA A 679 -38.34 -21.13 2.45
N LEU A 680 -39.21 -20.67 1.56
CA LEU A 680 -40.00 -19.46 1.70
C LEU A 680 -41.36 -19.79 2.29
N TYR A 681 -41.76 -19.04 3.32
CA TYR A 681 -43.08 -19.15 3.94
C TYR A 681 -43.76 -17.80 3.99
N GLU A 682 -45.08 -17.80 3.82
CA GLU A 682 -45.88 -16.61 4.08
C GLU A 682 -46.02 -16.37 5.59
N ALA A 683 -45.78 -15.12 6.02
CA ALA A 683 -45.88 -14.70 7.41
C ALA A 683 -46.51 -13.31 7.54
N THR A 684 -46.74 -12.86 8.78
CA THR A 684 -47.28 -11.53 9.06
C THR A 684 -46.43 -10.73 10.04
N TYR A 685 -46.35 -9.43 9.79
CA TYR A 685 -45.60 -8.46 10.60
C TYR A 685 -46.55 -7.34 11.07
N PRO A 686 -46.83 -7.19 12.38
CA PRO A 686 -47.59 -6.08 12.94
C PRO A 686 -46.65 -4.89 13.25
N PRO A 687 -46.74 -3.76 12.52
CA PRO A 687 -45.93 -2.58 12.80
C PRO A 687 -46.34 -1.92 14.12
N LYS A 688 -45.38 -1.35 14.87
CA LYS A 688 -45.63 -0.71 16.18
C LYS A 688 -46.69 0.42 16.17
N TRP A 689 -47.00 1.00 15.01
CA TRP A 689 -47.86 2.20 14.89
C TRP A 689 -49.17 1.96 14.12
N TYR A 690 -49.41 0.75 13.62
CA TYR A 690 -50.60 0.41 12.83
C TYR A 690 -51.42 -0.70 13.49
N SER A 691 -52.74 -0.65 13.35
CA SER A 691 -53.68 -1.67 13.82
C SER A 691 -53.81 -2.88 12.88
N LYS A 692 -53.17 -2.86 11.70
CA LYS A 692 -53.23 -3.94 10.69
C LYS A 692 -51.86 -4.58 10.48
N SER A 693 -51.81 -5.91 10.52
CA SER A 693 -50.62 -6.69 10.18
C SER A 693 -50.32 -6.59 8.67
N ALA A 694 -49.05 -6.36 8.32
CA ALA A 694 -48.56 -6.44 6.94
C ALA A 694 -48.18 -7.89 6.59
N ARG A 695 -48.40 -8.30 5.34
CA ARG A 695 -47.89 -9.57 4.82
C ARG A 695 -46.38 -9.45 4.60
N VAL A 696 -45.64 -10.51 4.86
CA VAL A 696 -44.20 -10.64 4.59
C VAL A 696 -43.89 -12.08 4.17
N VAL A 697 -42.72 -12.31 3.61
CA VAL A 697 -42.19 -13.65 3.33
C VAL A 697 -40.99 -13.90 4.22
N ILE A 698 -40.92 -15.07 4.85
CA ILE A 698 -39.73 -15.49 5.58
C ILE A 698 -38.97 -16.56 4.81
N LYS A 699 -37.65 -16.47 4.77
CA LYS A 699 -36.75 -17.52 4.28
C LYS A 699 -36.08 -18.18 5.48
N ALA A 700 -36.30 -19.47 5.67
CA ALA A 700 -35.83 -20.22 6.82
C ALA A 700 -35.21 -21.56 6.41
N ALA A 701 -34.28 -22.06 7.22
CA ALA A 701 -33.67 -23.39 7.04
C ALA A 701 -34.69 -24.52 7.34
N VAL A 702 -34.62 -25.61 6.57
CA VAL A 702 -35.57 -26.75 6.68
C VAL A 702 -34.82 -28.08 6.77
N GLY A 703 -35.26 -28.96 7.68
CA GLY A 703 -34.86 -30.37 7.71
C GLY A 703 -33.39 -30.61 8.04
N PHE A 704 -32.86 -29.97 9.11
CA PHE A 704 -31.46 -30.13 9.53
C PHE A 704 -31.33 -30.66 10.97
N GLU A 705 -30.26 -31.41 11.24
CA GLU A 705 -29.91 -31.90 12.57
C GLU A 705 -28.88 -30.97 13.26
N PRO A 706 -29.16 -30.42 14.46
CA PRO A 706 -28.35 -29.39 15.12
C PRO A 706 -26.89 -29.75 15.50
N LYS A 707 -26.46 -31.01 15.29
CA LYS A 707 -25.15 -31.53 15.74
C LYS A 707 -24.15 -31.78 14.61
N THR A 708 -24.38 -31.22 13.41
CA THR A 708 -23.61 -31.51 12.20
C THR A 708 -23.00 -30.24 11.61
N ASN A 709 -21.98 -30.41 10.76
CA ASN A 709 -21.35 -29.33 9.99
C ASN A 709 -22.36 -28.55 9.10
N ALA A 710 -23.57 -29.09 8.90
CA ALA A 710 -24.68 -28.41 8.23
C ALA A 710 -25.14 -27.12 8.92
N VAL A 711 -24.99 -27.01 10.24
CA VAL A 711 -25.33 -25.76 10.95
C VAL A 711 -24.37 -24.64 10.56
N GLU A 712 -23.09 -24.93 10.43
CA GLU A 712 -22.08 -23.96 10.02
C GLU A 712 -22.27 -23.55 8.55
N ALA A 713 -22.53 -24.52 7.67
CA ALA A 713 -22.84 -24.26 6.27
C ALA A 713 -24.09 -23.37 6.10
N LEU A 714 -25.16 -23.63 6.87
CA LEU A 714 -26.37 -22.82 6.89
C LEU A 714 -26.12 -21.42 7.44
N TYR A 715 -25.39 -21.31 8.55
CA TYR A 715 -25.04 -20.01 9.15
C TYR A 715 -24.22 -19.18 8.16
N SER A 716 -23.17 -19.77 7.58
CA SER A 716 -22.35 -19.13 6.56
C SER A 716 -23.18 -18.69 5.34
N THR A 717 -24.14 -19.50 4.92
CA THR A 717 -25.02 -19.19 3.78
C THR A 717 -25.94 -18.01 4.10
N ILE A 718 -26.57 -18.01 5.28
CA ILE A 718 -27.46 -16.92 5.72
C ILE A 718 -26.67 -15.62 5.89
N GLN A 719 -25.50 -15.66 6.53
CA GLN A 719 -24.64 -14.50 6.71
C GLN A 719 -24.27 -13.87 5.36
N HIS A 720 -23.87 -14.71 4.40
CA HIS A 720 -23.47 -14.28 3.07
C HIS A 720 -24.64 -13.66 2.30
N GLU A 721 -25.80 -14.31 2.28
CA GLU A 721 -26.98 -13.81 1.58
C GLU A 721 -27.51 -12.52 2.22
N VAL A 722 -27.55 -12.42 3.56
CA VAL A 722 -27.96 -11.20 4.27
C VAL A 722 -27.00 -10.05 3.95
N ALA A 723 -25.69 -10.28 3.95
CA ALA A 723 -24.71 -9.25 3.62
C ALA A 723 -24.92 -8.72 2.20
N LEU A 724 -25.06 -9.61 1.21
CA LEU A 724 -25.31 -9.25 -0.19
C LEU A 724 -26.65 -8.52 -0.37
N MET A 725 -27.73 -9.03 0.22
CA MET A 725 -29.06 -8.44 0.05
C MET A 725 -29.20 -7.09 0.77
N SER A 726 -28.38 -6.81 1.79
CA SER A 726 -28.42 -5.55 2.54
C SER A 726 -27.94 -4.32 1.75
N GLN A 727 -27.25 -4.55 0.63
CA GLN A 727 -26.69 -3.52 -0.26
C GLN A 727 -27.42 -3.42 -1.61
N ILE A 728 -28.43 -4.27 -1.85
CA ILE A 728 -29.18 -4.33 -3.11
C ILE A 728 -30.54 -3.64 -2.94
N ASP A 729 -30.85 -2.70 -3.83
CA ASP A 729 -32.18 -2.10 -3.93
C ASP A 729 -32.55 -1.86 -5.40
N HIS A 730 -33.41 -2.73 -5.94
CA HIS A 730 -33.87 -2.67 -7.33
C HIS A 730 -35.30 -3.21 -7.44
N PRO A 731 -36.20 -2.59 -8.23
CA PRO A 731 -37.62 -2.98 -8.30
C PRO A 731 -37.84 -4.42 -8.78
N CYS A 732 -36.99 -4.92 -9.68
CA CYS A 732 -37.07 -6.28 -10.24
C CYS A 732 -36.26 -7.32 -9.42
N ILE A 733 -35.84 -7.01 -8.20
CA ILE A 733 -35.19 -7.94 -7.27
C ILE A 733 -36.06 -8.07 -6.01
N HIS A 734 -36.15 -9.28 -5.45
CA HIS A 734 -36.93 -9.54 -4.23
C HIS A 734 -36.29 -8.87 -3.01
N LYS A 735 -36.95 -7.85 -2.46
CA LYS A 735 -36.35 -6.98 -1.42
C LYS A 735 -36.34 -7.64 -0.05
N MET A 736 -35.15 -7.71 0.56
CA MET A 736 -35.00 -8.06 1.97
C MET A 736 -35.36 -6.86 2.85
N LEU A 737 -36.25 -7.08 3.83
CA LEU A 737 -36.71 -6.06 4.78
C LEU A 737 -35.90 -6.08 6.09
N GLY A 738 -35.36 -7.24 6.46
CA GLY A 738 -34.64 -7.43 7.71
C GLY A 738 -34.38 -8.90 8.01
N ILE A 739 -34.05 -9.18 9.26
CA ILE A 739 -34.03 -10.54 9.82
C ILE A 739 -34.91 -10.59 11.07
N ASP A 740 -35.32 -11.79 11.47
CA ASP A 740 -35.89 -12.05 12.80
C ASP A 740 -34.93 -12.95 13.58
N SER A 741 -34.35 -12.42 14.66
CA SER A 741 -33.45 -13.16 15.56
C SER A 741 -34.14 -13.96 16.66
N SER A 742 -35.47 -13.86 16.77
CA SER A 742 -36.27 -14.59 17.76
C SER A 742 -36.54 -16.09 17.54
N PRO A 743 -36.13 -16.80 16.44
CA PRO A 743 -36.48 -18.20 16.25
C PRO A 743 -36.14 -19.08 17.46
N THR A 744 -37.18 -19.46 18.21
CA THR A 744 -37.13 -20.22 19.47
C THR A 744 -36.74 -21.69 19.29
N HIS A 745 -36.45 -22.13 18.06
CA HIS A 745 -36.30 -23.56 17.73
C HIS A 745 -35.04 -23.94 16.93
N THR A 746 -34.34 -22.99 16.26
CA THR A 746 -33.29 -23.30 15.28
C THR A 746 -31.92 -22.65 15.52
N HIS A 747 -31.75 -21.77 16.51
CA HIS A 747 -30.53 -20.97 16.76
C HIS A 747 -30.04 -20.07 15.58
N LEU A 748 -30.71 -20.09 14.43
CA LEU A 748 -30.42 -19.30 13.21
C LEU A 748 -31.51 -18.23 13.00
N PRO A 749 -31.16 -17.01 12.54
CA PRO A 749 -32.16 -15.99 12.24
C PRO A 749 -32.93 -16.30 10.95
N ASP A 750 -34.23 -15.97 10.93
CA ASP A 750 -35.05 -16.06 9.72
C ASP A 750 -34.88 -14.77 8.90
N MET A 751 -34.70 -14.87 7.59
CA MET A 751 -34.60 -13.70 6.72
C MET A 751 -36.00 -13.22 6.34
N VAL A 752 -36.28 -11.92 6.46
CA VAL A 752 -37.60 -11.35 6.21
C VAL A 752 -37.57 -10.53 4.92
N PHE A 753 -38.46 -10.85 4.00
CA PHE A 753 -38.59 -10.22 2.69
C PHE A 753 -39.99 -9.62 2.49
N GLU A 754 -40.10 -8.74 1.49
CA GLU A 754 -41.38 -8.23 1.03
C GLU A 754 -42.30 -9.38 0.54
N PRO A 755 -43.64 -9.16 0.51
CA PRO A 755 -44.57 -10.08 -0.11
C PRO A 755 -44.16 -10.49 -1.52
N LEU A 756 -44.20 -11.79 -1.79
CA LEU A 756 -43.91 -12.37 -3.10
C LEU A 756 -45.15 -13.07 -3.65
N SER A 757 -45.31 -13.05 -4.97
CA SER A 757 -46.33 -13.86 -5.65
C SER A 757 -46.05 -15.35 -5.44
N GLN A 758 -47.07 -16.20 -5.51
CA GLN A 758 -46.89 -17.66 -5.54
C GLN A 758 -46.65 -18.19 -6.97
N VAL A 759 -46.79 -17.33 -7.99
CA VAL A 759 -46.59 -17.70 -9.39
C VAL A 759 -45.13 -17.49 -9.79
N THR A 760 -44.43 -18.58 -10.10
CA THR A 760 -43.08 -18.54 -10.69
C THR A 760 -43.16 -18.56 -12.21
N PHE A 761 -42.11 -18.11 -12.87
CA PHE A 761 -42.02 -18.17 -14.33
C PHE A 761 -42.01 -19.63 -14.82
N GLN A 762 -41.40 -20.54 -14.06
CA GLN A 762 -41.48 -21.99 -14.32
C GLN A 762 -42.94 -22.49 -14.40
N LEU A 763 -43.82 -22.02 -13.51
CA LEU A 763 -45.23 -22.41 -13.51
C LEU A 763 -45.99 -21.85 -14.73
N LEU A 764 -45.66 -20.63 -15.16
CA LEU A 764 -46.25 -20.05 -16.37
C LEU A 764 -45.81 -20.81 -17.64
N LEU A 765 -44.52 -21.15 -17.72
CA LEU A 765 -43.96 -21.92 -18.83
C LEU A 765 -44.54 -23.34 -18.93
N SER A 766 -44.78 -24.01 -17.79
CA SER A 766 -45.38 -25.35 -17.78
C SER A 766 -46.87 -25.35 -18.15
N GLN A 767 -47.57 -24.23 -17.91
CA GLN A 767 -48.98 -24.07 -18.27
C GLN A 767 -49.20 -23.48 -19.66
N SER A 768 -48.13 -23.13 -20.40
CA SER A 768 -48.18 -22.47 -21.71
C SER A 768 -49.07 -21.23 -21.75
N LYS A 769 -49.06 -20.44 -20.66
CA LYS A 769 -50.00 -19.32 -20.45
C LYS A 769 -49.50 -17.95 -20.90
N THR A 770 -48.26 -17.84 -21.36
CA THR A 770 -47.63 -16.57 -21.70
C THR A 770 -47.66 -16.31 -23.19
N ASP A 771 -48.11 -15.12 -23.58
CA ASP A 771 -47.91 -14.65 -24.95
C ASP A 771 -46.48 -14.09 -25.15
N TYR A 772 -46.14 -13.77 -26.40
CA TYR A 772 -44.80 -13.30 -26.74
C TYR A 772 -44.45 -11.97 -26.04
N THR A 773 -45.38 -11.04 -25.97
CA THR A 773 -45.16 -9.69 -25.42
C THR A 773 -44.95 -9.76 -23.91
N GLU A 774 -45.77 -10.55 -23.20
CA GLU A 774 -45.63 -10.81 -21.77
C GLU A 774 -44.28 -11.49 -21.47
N SER A 775 -43.91 -12.48 -22.28
CA SER A 775 -42.62 -13.18 -22.16
C SER A 775 -41.43 -12.23 -22.31
N VAL A 776 -41.45 -11.35 -23.33
CA VAL A 776 -40.39 -10.36 -23.54
C VAL A 776 -40.34 -9.35 -22.38
N GLN A 777 -41.49 -8.94 -21.83
CA GLN A 777 -41.51 -8.03 -20.68
C GLN A 777 -40.88 -8.67 -19.43
N ILE A 778 -41.21 -9.93 -19.12
CA ILE A 778 -40.59 -10.69 -18.03
C ILE A 778 -39.08 -10.77 -18.21
N LEU A 779 -38.61 -11.06 -19.43
CA LEU A 779 -37.19 -11.14 -19.74
C LEU A 779 -36.48 -9.78 -19.59
N ARG A 780 -37.14 -8.66 -19.90
CA ARG A 780 -36.60 -7.30 -19.68
C ARG A 780 -36.42 -6.98 -18.20
N ASP A 781 -37.41 -7.30 -17.38
CA ASP A 781 -37.35 -7.08 -15.93
C ASP A 781 -36.18 -7.87 -15.31
N VAL A 782 -36.02 -9.13 -15.74
CA VAL A 782 -34.90 -10.00 -15.30
C VAL A 782 -33.55 -9.47 -15.80
N ALA A 783 -33.45 -9.07 -17.07
CA ALA A 783 -32.21 -8.47 -17.61
C ALA A 783 -31.85 -7.14 -16.91
N SER A 784 -32.85 -6.34 -16.52
CA SER A 784 -32.64 -5.13 -15.71
C SER A 784 -32.07 -5.46 -14.34
N ALA A 785 -32.60 -6.49 -13.68
CA ALA A 785 -32.08 -6.97 -12.40
C ALA A 785 -30.61 -7.45 -12.52
N ILE A 786 -30.29 -8.25 -13.54
CA ILE A 786 -28.93 -8.77 -13.73
C ILE A 786 -27.97 -7.63 -14.08
N THR A 787 -28.37 -6.67 -14.92
CA THR A 787 -27.55 -5.49 -15.25
C THR A 787 -27.22 -4.69 -14.00
N TYR A 788 -28.21 -4.44 -13.13
CA TYR A 788 -27.99 -3.77 -11.84
C TYR A 788 -26.98 -4.51 -10.95
N LEU A 789 -27.03 -5.84 -10.90
CA LEU A 789 -26.08 -6.65 -10.12
C LEU A 789 -24.68 -6.59 -10.73
N HIS A 790 -24.57 -6.75 -12.05
CA HIS A 790 -23.31 -6.75 -12.78
C HIS A 790 -22.64 -5.38 -12.73
N GLU A 791 -23.37 -4.27 -12.63
CA GLU A 791 -22.84 -2.90 -12.59
C GLU A 791 -22.85 -2.30 -11.17
N HIS A 792 -22.99 -3.14 -10.14
CA HIS A 792 -23.10 -2.69 -8.76
C HIS A 792 -21.84 -1.95 -8.28
N ALA A 793 -22.02 -0.75 -7.70
CA ALA A 793 -20.93 0.16 -7.35
C ALA A 793 -19.97 -0.37 -6.27
N GLY A 794 -20.44 -1.29 -5.42
CA GLY A 794 -19.62 -1.97 -4.40
C GLY A 794 -18.74 -3.12 -4.92
N GLY A 795 -18.80 -3.40 -6.23
CA GLY A 795 -18.19 -4.56 -6.88
C GLY A 795 -19.26 -5.40 -7.60
N ASN A 796 -18.91 -5.97 -8.76
CA ASN A 796 -19.84 -6.71 -9.62
C ASN A 796 -20.42 -7.92 -8.87
N ILE A 797 -21.74 -8.06 -8.82
CA ILE A 797 -22.43 -9.17 -8.18
C ILE A 797 -22.90 -10.15 -9.27
N THR A 798 -22.57 -11.42 -9.11
CA THR A 798 -23.17 -12.52 -9.87
C THR A 798 -24.28 -13.16 -9.06
N HIS A 799 -25.36 -13.57 -9.73
CA HIS A 799 -26.45 -14.27 -9.09
C HIS A 799 -26.14 -15.77 -8.93
N GLY A 800 -25.55 -16.39 -9.96
CA GLY A 800 -25.07 -17.77 -9.91
C GLY A 800 -26.13 -18.87 -9.87
N ASP A 801 -27.42 -18.53 -9.99
CA ASP A 801 -28.54 -19.48 -9.99
C ASP A 801 -29.76 -18.91 -10.74
N ILE A 802 -29.53 -18.35 -11.93
CA ILE A 802 -30.61 -17.76 -12.74
C ILE A 802 -31.36 -18.90 -13.45
N GLN A 803 -32.62 -19.11 -13.05
CA GLN A 803 -33.52 -20.11 -13.62
C GLN A 803 -34.99 -19.74 -13.39
N PRO A 804 -35.96 -20.28 -14.17
CA PRO A 804 -37.36 -19.88 -14.09
C PRO A 804 -38.05 -20.12 -12.74
N THR A 805 -37.53 -21.01 -11.90
CA THR A 805 -38.02 -21.28 -10.53
C THR A 805 -37.67 -20.16 -9.54
N ASN A 806 -36.64 -19.37 -9.85
CA ASN A 806 -36.17 -18.23 -9.05
C ASN A 806 -36.73 -16.89 -9.55
N ILE A 807 -37.59 -16.89 -10.58
CA ILE A 807 -38.22 -15.71 -11.16
C ILE A 807 -39.71 -15.73 -10.79
N PHE A 808 -40.16 -14.73 -10.05
CA PHE A 808 -41.55 -14.62 -9.58
C PHE A 808 -42.31 -13.54 -10.33
N ILE A 809 -43.55 -13.84 -10.69
CA ILE A 809 -44.38 -12.97 -11.52
C ILE A 809 -45.48 -12.38 -10.66
N SER A 810 -45.50 -11.05 -10.56
CA SER A 810 -46.54 -10.34 -9.82
C SER A 810 -47.88 -10.39 -10.57
N PRO A 811 -49.02 -10.18 -9.89
CA PRO A 811 -50.32 -10.07 -10.56
C PRO A 811 -50.40 -8.94 -11.59
N THR A 812 -49.49 -7.96 -11.55
CA THR A 812 -49.42 -6.87 -12.53
C THR A 812 -48.54 -7.20 -13.74
N GLY A 813 -48.00 -8.42 -13.83
CA GLY A 813 -47.16 -8.89 -14.93
C GLY A 813 -45.66 -8.58 -14.79
N SER A 814 -45.25 -7.88 -13.73
CA SER A 814 -43.84 -7.56 -13.49
C SER A 814 -43.08 -8.75 -12.89
N ALA A 815 -41.83 -8.97 -13.30
CA ALA A 815 -41.00 -10.05 -12.78
C ALA A 815 -40.03 -9.59 -11.68
N LYS A 816 -39.80 -10.46 -10.69
CA LYS A 816 -38.76 -10.28 -9.67
C LYS A 816 -37.84 -11.48 -9.61
N LEU A 817 -36.54 -11.22 -9.67
CA LEU A 817 -35.50 -12.21 -9.43
C LEU A 817 -35.29 -12.41 -7.93
N ALA A 818 -35.31 -13.66 -7.48
CA ALA A 818 -35.22 -14.07 -6.09
C ALA A 818 -34.15 -15.15 -5.89
N ASN A 819 -33.91 -15.51 -4.62
CA ASN A 819 -32.96 -16.55 -4.19
C ASN A 819 -31.47 -16.25 -4.47
N PHE A 820 -30.85 -15.48 -3.58
CA PHE A 820 -29.44 -15.06 -3.69
C PHE A 820 -28.47 -15.99 -2.94
N THR A 821 -28.90 -17.21 -2.63
CA THR A 821 -28.08 -18.18 -1.88
C THR A 821 -26.76 -18.51 -2.57
N CYS A 822 -26.75 -18.59 -3.90
CA CYS A 822 -25.55 -18.88 -4.71
C CYS A 822 -24.87 -17.61 -5.25
N ALA A 823 -25.36 -16.43 -4.87
CA ALA A 823 -24.83 -15.18 -5.39
C ALA A 823 -23.42 -14.92 -4.86
N PHE A 824 -22.60 -14.23 -5.66
CA PHE A 824 -21.21 -13.96 -5.32
C PHE A 824 -20.81 -12.56 -5.76
N GLN A 825 -20.00 -11.85 -4.97
CA GLN A 825 -19.56 -10.50 -5.30
C GLN A 825 -18.07 -10.46 -5.63
N TYR A 826 -17.74 -9.98 -6.81
CA TYR A 826 -16.40 -9.70 -7.31
C TYR A 826 -16.04 -8.25 -7.00
N THR A 827 -14.83 -8.04 -6.50
CA THR A 827 -14.45 -6.77 -5.85
C THR A 827 -13.21 -6.13 -6.50
N SER A 828 -12.81 -6.60 -7.68
CA SER A 828 -11.83 -5.96 -8.58
C SER A 828 -12.37 -5.88 -10.03
N SER A 829 -12.00 -4.81 -10.73
CA SER A 829 -12.36 -4.57 -12.15
C SER A 829 -11.51 -5.38 -13.15
N GLN A 830 -10.57 -6.22 -12.68
CA GLN A 830 -9.75 -7.09 -13.52
C GLN A 830 -10.05 -8.55 -13.23
N SER A 831 -10.99 -9.09 -14.01
CA SER A 831 -11.32 -10.52 -14.06
C SER A 831 -10.28 -11.30 -14.88
N THR A 832 -9.10 -11.58 -14.33
CA THR A 832 -8.14 -12.51 -14.99
C THR A 832 -7.32 -13.39 -14.05
N SER A 833 -7.37 -13.25 -12.72
CA SER A 833 -6.61 -14.15 -11.82
C SER A 833 -7.51 -15.13 -11.08
N THR A 834 -7.28 -16.42 -11.30
CA THR A 834 -7.92 -17.60 -10.68
C THR A 834 -7.56 -17.80 -9.20
N ARG A 835 -7.04 -16.77 -8.49
CA ARG A 835 -6.34 -16.91 -7.20
C ARG A 835 -6.89 -16.07 -6.03
N GLN A 836 -8.19 -15.76 -6.00
CA GLN A 836 -8.82 -15.15 -4.83
C GLN A 836 -10.02 -15.99 -4.40
N TRP A 837 -9.81 -16.93 -3.48
CA TRP A 837 -10.87 -17.83 -3.01
C TRP A 837 -11.54 -17.27 -1.76
N SER A 838 -12.87 -17.35 -1.74
CA SER A 838 -13.59 -17.43 -0.47
C SER A 838 -13.34 -18.81 0.14
N GLU A 839 -13.15 -18.90 1.46
CA GLU A 839 -13.02 -20.19 2.17
C GLU A 839 -14.23 -21.10 1.96
N ALA A 840 -15.42 -20.56 1.63
CA ALA A 840 -16.57 -21.37 1.25
C ALA A 840 -17.59 -20.68 0.34
N VAL A 841 -18.21 -21.43 -0.57
CA VAL A 841 -19.23 -20.93 -1.51
C VAL A 841 -20.43 -21.87 -1.59
N SER A 842 -21.61 -21.31 -1.82
CA SER A 842 -22.81 -22.07 -2.16
C SER A 842 -23.01 -22.06 -3.67
N THR A 843 -23.24 -23.24 -4.26
CA THR A 843 -23.54 -23.38 -5.69
C THR A 843 -24.88 -24.07 -5.90
N PRO A 844 -25.48 -23.96 -7.10
CA PRO A 844 -26.67 -24.74 -7.44
C PRO A 844 -26.38 -26.25 -7.40
N VAL A 845 -27.43 -27.04 -7.20
CA VAL A 845 -27.38 -28.50 -7.30
C VAL A 845 -27.25 -28.92 -8.77
N GLN A 846 -26.39 -29.91 -9.05
CA GLN A 846 -26.24 -30.51 -10.37
C GLN A 846 -26.97 -31.85 -10.44
N PRO A 847 -27.44 -32.28 -11.63
CA PRO A 847 -27.37 -31.60 -12.93
C PRO A 847 -28.44 -30.51 -13.11
N SER A 848 -28.14 -29.45 -13.87
CA SER A 848 -29.07 -28.37 -14.19
C SER A 848 -28.90 -27.91 -15.64
N LEU A 849 -30.01 -27.64 -16.32
CA LEU A 849 -30.02 -27.11 -17.68
C LEU A 849 -29.44 -25.69 -17.76
N TYR A 850 -29.53 -24.91 -16.69
CA TYR A 850 -29.23 -23.47 -16.71
C TYR A 850 -27.78 -23.13 -16.36
N ILE A 851 -27.02 -24.08 -15.83
CA ILE A 851 -25.61 -23.88 -15.44
C ILE A 851 -24.72 -23.78 -16.70
N SER A 852 -23.83 -22.79 -16.71
CA SER A 852 -22.87 -22.58 -17.79
C SER A 852 -21.77 -23.66 -17.81
N PRO A 853 -21.16 -23.95 -18.98
CA PRO A 853 -20.12 -24.98 -19.09
C PRO A 853 -18.97 -24.83 -18.09
N GLU A 854 -18.48 -23.60 -17.92
CA GLU A 854 -17.36 -23.29 -17.05
C GLU A 854 -17.70 -23.35 -15.56
N SER A 855 -18.98 -23.16 -15.19
CA SER A 855 -19.45 -23.21 -13.79
C SER A 855 -19.82 -24.62 -13.31
N ARG A 856 -19.58 -25.66 -14.12
CA ARG A 856 -19.84 -27.06 -13.73
C ARG A 856 -18.75 -27.67 -12.85
N SER A 857 -17.53 -27.16 -12.92
CA SER A 857 -16.47 -27.64 -12.05
C SER A 857 -16.85 -27.38 -10.58
N PRO A 858 -16.64 -28.32 -9.65
CA PRO A 858 -16.87 -28.10 -8.23
C PRO A 858 -15.99 -26.97 -7.65
N PHE A 859 -14.94 -26.58 -8.39
CA PHE A 859 -14.03 -25.49 -8.06
C PHE A 859 -14.38 -24.16 -8.76
N ALA A 860 -15.42 -24.14 -9.60
CA ALA A 860 -15.80 -22.94 -10.33
C ALA A 860 -16.75 -22.06 -9.51
N PHE A 861 -16.36 -20.79 -9.35
CA PHE A 861 -17.20 -19.77 -8.77
C PHE A 861 -18.19 -19.21 -9.82
N PRO A 862 -19.36 -18.69 -9.42
CA PRO A 862 -20.34 -18.15 -10.37
C PRO A 862 -19.83 -16.88 -11.04
N THR A 863 -19.75 -16.82 -12.37
CA THR A 863 -19.15 -15.69 -13.11
C THR A 863 -20.20 -14.79 -13.78
N LEU A 864 -19.82 -13.55 -14.14
CA LEU A 864 -20.71 -12.63 -14.88
C LEU A 864 -21.13 -13.25 -16.22
N ALA A 865 -20.19 -13.83 -16.95
CA ALA A 865 -20.47 -14.56 -18.19
C ALA A 865 -21.33 -15.81 -17.96
N GLY A 866 -21.22 -16.45 -16.79
CA GLY A 866 -22.09 -17.54 -16.37
C GLY A 866 -23.55 -17.10 -16.21
N ASP A 867 -23.80 -15.96 -15.58
CA ASP A 867 -25.15 -15.38 -15.49
C ASP A 867 -25.73 -15.04 -16.87
N VAL A 868 -24.91 -14.51 -17.79
CA VAL A 868 -25.30 -14.23 -19.19
C VAL A 868 -25.76 -15.52 -19.89
N TRP A 869 -25.00 -16.61 -19.71
CA TRP A 869 -25.37 -17.93 -20.23
C TRP A 869 -26.69 -18.42 -19.62
N SER A 870 -26.80 -18.40 -18.29
CA SER A 870 -28.02 -18.84 -17.58
C SER A 870 -29.25 -18.05 -18.03
N PHE A 871 -29.10 -16.74 -18.25
CA PHE A 871 -30.15 -15.91 -18.83
C PHE A 871 -30.51 -16.31 -20.27
N GLY A 872 -29.52 -16.62 -21.11
CA GLY A 872 -29.76 -17.19 -22.45
C GLY A 872 -30.55 -18.50 -22.40
N MET A 873 -30.27 -19.36 -21.41
CA MET A 873 -31.03 -20.59 -21.20
C MET A 873 -32.47 -20.33 -20.73
N VAL A 874 -32.71 -19.26 -19.96
CA VAL A 874 -34.07 -18.80 -19.63
C VAL A 874 -34.82 -18.31 -20.87
N ILE A 875 -34.18 -17.54 -21.76
CA ILE A 875 -34.77 -17.13 -23.04
C ILE A 875 -35.12 -18.37 -23.88
N LEU A 876 -34.20 -19.33 -24.00
CA LEU A 876 -34.43 -20.55 -24.76
C LEU A 876 -35.58 -21.39 -24.18
N SER A 877 -35.62 -21.55 -22.84
CA SER A 877 -36.71 -22.19 -22.12
C SER A 877 -38.05 -21.49 -22.31
N THR A 878 -38.04 -20.18 -22.56
CA THR A 878 -39.26 -19.42 -22.86
C THR A 878 -39.81 -19.77 -24.24
N PHE A 879 -38.94 -19.84 -25.25
CA PHE A 879 -39.35 -19.92 -26.65
C PHE A 879 -39.20 -21.31 -27.31
N SER A 880 -38.71 -22.33 -26.60
CA SER A 880 -38.66 -23.72 -27.10
C SER A 880 -39.25 -24.71 -26.10
N ALA A 881 -40.33 -25.38 -26.51
CA ALA A 881 -40.93 -26.47 -25.74
C ALA A 881 -40.04 -27.71 -25.75
N HIS A 882 -39.35 -27.98 -26.86
CA HIS A 882 -38.40 -29.09 -26.96
C HIS A 882 -37.29 -28.94 -25.94
N PHE A 883 -36.69 -27.75 -25.82
CA PHE A 883 -35.65 -27.50 -24.82
C PHE A 883 -36.12 -27.78 -23.39
N ARG A 884 -37.37 -27.41 -23.04
CA ARG A 884 -37.95 -27.69 -21.71
C ARG A 884 -38.12 -29.19 -21.42
N SER A 885 -38.21 -30.03 -22.46
CA SER A 885 -38.39 -31.47 -22.33
C SER A 885 -37.08 -32.27 -22.30
N ILE A 886 -35.95 -31.61 -22.51
CA ILE A 886 -34.63 -32.27 -22.50
C ILE A 886 -34.29 -32.75 -21.09
N ASP A 887 -33.80 -33.99 -21.02
CA ASP A 887 -33.26 -34.57 -19.80
C ASP A 887 -31.98 -33.82 -19.34
N PRO A 888 -31.93 -33.27 -18.11
CA PRO A 888 -30.78 -32.51 -17.63
C PRO A 888 -29.45 -33.28 -17.58
N GLU A 889 -29.48 -34.59 -17.29
CA GLU A 889 -28.29 -35.43 -17.27
C GLU A 889 -27.72 -35.60 -18.68
N HIS A 890 -28.58 -35.96 -19.63
CA HIS A 890 -28.21 -36.11 -21.04
C HIS A 890 -27.65 -34.81 -21.61
N TYR A 891 -28.31 -33.67 -21.34
CA TYR A 891 -27.84 -32.37 -21.77
C TYR A 891 -26.47 -32.01 -21.18
N THR A 892 -26.27 -32.28 -19.89
CA THR A 892 -25.00 -32.01 -19.21
C THR A 892 -23.85 -32.80 -19.85
N LEU A 893 -24.08 -34.06 -20.21
CA LEU A 893 -23.11 -34.90 -20.91
C LEU A 893 -22.82 -34.39 -22.33
N GLY A 894 -23.85 -33.94 -23.05
CA GLY A 894 -23.71 -33.34 -24.38
C GLY A 894 -22.89 -32.05 -24.36
N LEU A 895 -23.17 -31.16 -23.41
CA LEU A 895 -22.45 -29.90 -23.29
C LEU A 895 -20.98 -30.09 -22.87
N ALA A 896 -20.67 -31.15 -22.09
CA ALA A 896 -19.29 -31.54 -21.80
C ALA A 896 -18.49 -31.99 -23.06
N ARG A 897 -19.20 -32.37 -24.14
CA ARG A 897 -18.62 -32.69 -25.46
C ARG A 897 -18.60 -31.49 -26.40
N GLY A 898 -18.96 -30.30 -25.91
CA GLY A 898 -19.00 -29.06 -26.70
C GLY A 898 -20.27 -28.86 -27.53
N VAL A 899 -21.32 -29.68 -27.33
CA VAL A 899 -22.60 -29.51 -28.03
C VAL A 899 -23.44 -28.46 -27.30
N VAL A 900 -23.70 -27.31 -27.93
CA VAL A 900 -24.54 -26.26 -27.35
C VAL A 900 -26.02 -26.48 -27.70
N PRO A 901 -26.99 -25.91 -26.96
CA PRO A 901 -28.42 -26.16 -27.21
C PRO A 901 -28.88 -25.87 -28.63
N LEU A 902 -28.29 -24.86 -29.29
CA LEU A 902 -28.65 -24.44 -30.64
C LEU A 902 -28.12 -25.38 -31.74
N ASP A 903 -27.21 -26.31 -31.40
CA ASP A 903 -26.76 -27.36 -32.32
C ASP A 903 -27.81 -28.47 -32.49
N LEU A 904 -28.79 -28.53 -31.57
CA LEU A 904 -29.88 -29.49 -31.63
C LEU A 904 -30.96 -29.00 -32.61
N GLU A 905 -31.09 -29.66 -33.77
CA GLU A 905 -32.03 -29.25 -34.82
C GLU A 905 -33.46 -29.10 -34.31
N GLU A 906 -33.90 -29.99 -33.42
CA GLU A 906 -35.25 -29.98 -32.84
C GLU A 906 -35.49 -28.71 -32.00
N VAL A 907 -34.48 -28.29 -31.24
CA VAL A 907 -34.54 -27.06 -30.42
C VAL A 907 -34.56 -25.82 -31.31
N THR A 908 -33.67 -25.76 -32.31
CA THR A 908 -33.58 -24.59 -33.20
C THR A 908 -34.80 -24.46 -34.12
N ARG A 909 -35.43 -25.57 -34.51
CA ARG A 909 -36.65 -25.58 -35.33
C ARG A 909 -37.90 -25.11 -34.58
N ASP A 910 -37.97 -25.43 -33.29
CA ASP A 910 -39.10 -25.07 -32.42
C ASP A 910 -38.96 -23.68 -31.77
N CYS A 911 -37.74 -23.16 -31.69
CA CYS A 911 -37.48 -21.85 -31.09
C CYS A 911 -37.98 -20.69 -31.96
N ASP A 912 -38.57 -19.66 -31.34
CA ASP A 912 -38.99 -18.44 -32.04
C ASP A 912 -37.81 -17.77 -32.77
N VAL A 913 -37.97 -17.56 -34.08
CA VAL A 913 -36.90 -17.06 -34.96
C VAL A 913 -36.40 -15.65 -34.58
N ARG A 914 -37.22 -14.85 -33.90
CA ARG A 914 -36.88 -13.47 -33.51
C ARG A 914 -35.80 -13.42 -32.43
N VAL A 915 -35.71 -14.45 -31.59
CA VAL A 915 -34.74 -14.49 -30.47
C VAL A 915 -33.45 -15.24 -30.82
N LEU A 916 -33.44 -16.01 -31.92
CA LEU A 916 -32.27 -16.79 -32.35
C LEU A 916 -30.97 -15.97 -32.51
N PRO A 917 -30.97 -14.73 -33.08
CA PRO A 917 -29.75 -13.94 -33.17
C PRO A 917 -29.16 -13.61 -31.80
N LEU A 918 -30.01 -13.26 -30.83
CA LEU A 918 -29.57 -12.98 -29.47
C LEU A 918 -29.05 -14.25 -28.78
N LEU A 919 -29.76 -15.37 -28.90
CA LEU A 919 -29.35 -16.65 -28.31
C LEU A 919 -27.98 -17.12 -28.81
N ARG A 920 -27.65 -16.89 -30.08
CA ARG A 920 -26.33 -17.22 -30.65
C ARG A 920 -25.18 -16.43 -30.03
N GLU A 921 -25.44 -15.22 -29.54
CA GLU A 921 -24.44 -14.40 -28.83
C GLU A 921 -24.30 -14.81 -27.36
N LEU A 922 -25.41 -15.21 -26.72
CA LEU A 922 -25.43 -15.59 -25.29
C LEU A 922 -24.90 -17.00 -25.03
N LEU A 923 -25.20 -17.95 -25.91
CA LEU A 923 -24.91 -19.38 -25.74
C LEU A 923 -23.59 -19.81 -26.43
N VAL A 924 -22.56 -18.96 -26.32
CA VAL A 924 -21.20 -19.26 -26.80
C VAL A 924 -20.39 -19.94 -25.70
N LEU A 925 -19.66 -21.01 -26.04
CA LEU A 925 -18.87 -21.77 -25.07
C LEU A 925 -17.80 -20.90 -24.38
N GLU A 926 -17.08 -20.09 -25.15
CA GLU A 926 -16.04 -19.18 -24.64
C GLU A 926 -16.66 -18.04 -23.81
N PRO A 927 -16.44 -17.98 -22.47
CA PRO A 927 -17.08 -16.99 -21.61
C PRO A 927 -16.74 -15.54 -21.97
N ALA A 928 -15.50 -15.28 -22.42
CA ALA A 928 -15.04 -13.95 -22.81
C ALA A 928 -15.71 -13.40 -24.07
N SER A 929 -16.34 -14.28 -24.88
CA SER A 929 -17.03 -13.91 -26.11
C SER A 929 -18.50 -13.53 -25.89
N ARG A 930 -19.03 -13.71 -24.67
CA ARG A 930 -20.43 -13.39 -24.35
C ARG A 930 -20.58 -11.88 -24.10
N PRO A 931 -21.70 -11.26 -24.51
CA PRO A 931 -21.93 -9.83 -24.31
C PRO A 931 -22.15 -9.47 -22.83
N VAL A 932 -21.90 -8.21 -22.47
CA VAL A 932 -22.29 -7.65 -21.17
C VAL A 932 -23.80 -7.48 -21.07
N MET A 933 -24.38 -7.62 -19.87
CA MET A 933 -25.84 -7.62 -19.72
C MET A 933 -26.53 -6.30 -20.07
N SER A 934 -25.87 -5.15 -19.94
CA SER A 934 -26.42 -3.87 -20.41
C SER A 934 -26.65 -3.83 -21.92
N SER A 935 -25.79 -4.50 -22.71
CA SER A 935 -25.99 -4.69 -24.15
C SER A 935 -27.15 -5.63 -24.45
N VAL A 936 -27.28 -6.71 -23.69
CA VAL A 936 -28.39 -7.68 -23.82
C VAL A 936 -29.73 -7.01 -23.50
N LEU A 937 -29.80 -6.24 -22.42
CA LEU A 937 -30.97 -5.47 -22.03
C LEU A 937 -31.42 -4.50 -23.13
N SER A 938 -30.47 -3.76 -23.74
CA SER A 938 -30.76 -2.87 -24.87
C SER A 938 -31.38 -3.62 -26.06
N ARG A 939 -30.91 -4.83 -26.37
CA ARG A 939 -31.46 -5.64 -27.48
C ARG A 939 -32.86 -6.14 -27.19
N LEU A 940 -33.16 -6.52 -25.94
CA LEU A 940 -34.51 -6.91 -25.55
C LEU A 940 -35.52 -5.77 -25.74
N PHE A 941 -35.12 -4.50 -25.60
CA PHE A 941 -35.98 -3.36 -25.91
C PHE A 941 -36.39 -3.27 -27.39
N HIS A 942 -35.59 -3.82 -28.30
CA HIS A 942 -35.90 -3.85 -29.74
C HIS A 942 -36.76 -5.05 -30.18
N LEU A 943 -37.07 -5.98 -29.28
CA LEU A 943 -37.90 -7.17 -29.56
C LEU A 943 -39.40 -6.99 -29.27
N ALA A 944 -39.85 -5.83 -28.76
CA ALA A 944 -41.29 -5.57 -28.56
C ALA A 944 -41.96 -4.98 -29.80
#